data_AF-A0A1G6YZ43-F1
#
_entry.id   AF-A0A1G6YZ43-F1
#
_cell.length_a   1.000
_cell.length_b   1.000
_cell.length_c   1.000
_cell.angle_alpha   90.00
_cell.angle_beta   90.00
_cell.angle_gamma   90.00
#
_symmetry.space_group_name_H-M   'P 1'
#
loop_
_entity.id
_entity.type
_entity.pdbx_description
1 polymer ?
#
loop_
_entity_poly.entity_id
_entity_poly.type
_entity_poly.pdbx_seq_one_letter_code
_entity_poly.pdbx_strand_id
1 'polypeptide(L)'
;MAEVPYNPTSTVSPDAAAPDARIRVNANPDAFGAAIGRGLERAGAGLTQASDNLFSVNAFYDKVAVDDQINQLIDTSNKIRRGDPTKTVVGPDGQAQPDVGYLGTTGRTALDQREPTMKLLDDAIKSGKDNLKSDSQRLAFEQQSRRMRAQWVDQIGAHSDTQFKSWAASVNASAAQHAINHIAANPEGEEFAHGAADLINARVQEVQSKFGDDPALKTEAVAKAKQEALKTQLTAIGARNPSRAIEILDKNREIAGADYPALMEHFRGRADQQDGIAAADRMIATHAAQPRGGSSFSDQLSSGMGPGYKSGVVNGAIPAEGRVLLDRIASGESSGRYNVRYGGRQDKTFEGYADHPRVAEPITSGPDVGKTSSAAGRYQFIGSTWDAEAKKLGLKDFSPANQDAAAWDLAQTEYKAKTGKDLLTVLKSGDHAAINDVPRQLSGQWSSLPGGRQPAGGTGAGTPVQALSRSEGEMKLAVLSDPSMADRPQMQSAALNRINVYFSAQRETATNDASAFKLKLQNSTAEALDTGSVKTPLSQDEFTSALGEAEGQRQYAEYQANVQLGADMRAIASMSPEQIAQMQTHYQPEPGSDNYVAQGRRADQLNKAIAQNEQLKAKDPAMFLISRTDAGNEAWQHFQGILTDPKASPDQRKVAAGMFAETMKSEQLRLGVAPDQVKAVPDWYVQRLVGSLHTAAADGTVAPIGPRLEAEQKMWGDAWPSITRQIPKDAGPLVRVLASGVPAGAAQKLQQVENLKLGDILKDQNDERAKQITTDVLNAFKPFASSLAGNAGGLALFNDFRGQAEKLAASYVLSGKTSSDAATQAFNDLVGAKYTFQSGYRVPKDAGVAPDQVAQGSVIALRELGNADVRPAADTIGGLSPEYLTESKIKSLQRDGKWVTSPREDGLMLTHNDQAVRRPDGQPLVLTWKQLGDLSARAKSAREQIGAAAIEASKAAGGGPL
;
A
#
# COMPACT_ATOMS: atom_id res chain seq x y z
N MET A 1 -4.21 -11.79 44.09
CA MET A 1 -3.72 -13.13 44.48
C MET A 1 -4.00 -14.08 43.32
N ALA A 2 -2.94 -14.75 42.87
CA ALA A 2 -2.87 -15.92 41.99
C ALA A 2 -3.54 -15.85 40.60
N GLU A 3 -2.67 -15.71 39.60
CA GLU A 3 -2.88 -16.19 38.22
C GLU A 3 -3.16 -17.71 38.22
N VAL A 4 -4.15 -18.14 37.44
CA VAL A 4 -4.35 -19.55 37.07
C VAL A 4 -4.55 -19.60 35.53
N PRO A 5 -3.91 -20.55 34.80
CA PRO A 5 -3.80 -20.47 33.34
C PRO A 5 -5.06 -20.89 32.56
N TYR A 6 -5.09 -20.44 31.30
CA TYR A 6 -6.16 -20.55 30.30
C TYR A 6 -5.92 -21.66 29.24
N ASN A 7 -6.96 -22.49 29.01
CA ASN A 7 -7.45 -23.20 27.79
C ASN A 7 -6.59 -24.23 26.99
N PRO A 8 -7.18 -25.11 26.11
CA PRO A 8 -8.60 -25.26 25.72
C PRO A 8 -9.17 -26.70 25.67
N THR A 9 -10.50 -26.81 25.86
CA THR A 9 -11.32 -27.94 25.38
C THR A 9 -11.84 -27.67 23.96
N SER A 10 -11.83 -28.69 23.10
CA SER A 10 -12.60 -28.74 21.85
C SER A 10 -14.09 -28.94 22.13
N THR A 11 -14.93 -28.11 21.50
CA THR A 11 -16.39 -28.26 21.32
C THR A 11 -16.70 -29.54 20.51
N VAL A 12 -17.86 -30.21 20.58
CA VAL A 12 -19.24 -29.74 20.28
C VAL A 12 -20.34 -30.67 20.90
N SER A 13 -21.37 -30.04 21.49
CA SER A 13 -22.83 -30.32 21.64
C SER A 13 -23.46 -31.60 22.28
N PRO A 14 -24.67 -31.45 22.89
CA PRO A 14 -25.18 -32.30 23.97
C PRO A 14 -26.27 -33.32 23.57
N ASP A 15 -26.30 -34.45 24.27
CA ASP A 15 -27.38 -35.44 24.24
C ASP A 15 -28.24 -35.29 25.50
N ALA A 16 -29.55 -35.16 25.32
CA ALA A 16 -30.53 -34.89 26.37
C ALA A 16 -31.46 -36.11 26.53
N ALA A 17 -31.10 -37.02 27.44
CA ALA A 17 -31.97 -38.09 27.89
C ALA A 17 -32.99 -37.59 28.94
N ALA A 18 -34.24 -38.03 28.79
CA ALA A 18 -35.35 -37.74 29.70
C ALA A 18 -35.33 -38.60 30.99
N PRO A 19 -35.96 -38.16 32.09
CA PRO A 19 -35.85 -38.80 33.40
C PRO A 19 -36.85 -39.95 33.64
N ASP A 20 -36.37 -40.90 34.45
CA ASP A 20 -36.92 -42.19 34.84
C ASP A 20 -37.41 -42.19 36.31
N ALA A 21 -38.42 -43.00 36.65
CA ALA A 21 -38.71 -43.56 38.00
C ALA A 21 -40.12 -44.18 38.07
N ARG A 22 -40.46 -45.33 38.67
CA ARG A 22 -39.85 -46.46 39.41
C ARG A 22 -40.96 -47.56 39.41
N ILE A 23 -40.70 -48.87 39.49
CA ILE A 23 -40.43 -49.64 40.72
C ILE A 23 -39.94 -51.04 40.30
N ARG A 24 -38.87 -51.53 40.94
CA ARG A 24 -38.39 -52.92 40.91
C ARG A 24 -38.99 -53.72 42.08
N VAL A 25 -39.24 -55.01 41.87
CA VAL A 25 -39.17 -56.04 42.92
C VAL A 25 -38.45 -57.27 42.34
N ASN A 26 -37.56 -57.87 43.13
CA ASN A 26 -36.65 -58.97 42.80
C ASN A 26 -36.92 -60.15 43.75
N ALA A 27 -36.92 -61.41 43.30
CA ALA A 27 -36.71 -62.60 44.16
C ALA A 27 -36.33 -63.87 43.37
N ASN A 28 -35.51 -64.72 44.01
CA ASN A 28 -34.64 -65.82 43.53
C ASN A 28 -35.31 -67.25 43.57
N PRO A 29 -34.69 -68.34 43.02
CA PRO A 29 -35.32 -69.48 42.31
C PRO A 29 -35.31 -70.89 42.98
N ASP A 30 -35.88 -71.10 44.18
CA ASP A 30 -35.97 -72.46 44.81
C ASP A 30 -37.40 -72.93 45.17
N ALA A 31 -38.46 -72.33 44.61
CA ALA A 31 -39.84 -72.61 45.06
C ALA A 31 -40.73 -73.49 44.15
N PHE A 32 -40.27 -73.98 42.99
CA PHE A 32 -41.13 -74.84 42.14
C PHE A 32 -40.45 -76.09 41.56
N GLY A 33 -39.37 -76.57 42.17
CA GLY A 33 -38.85 -77.93 41.96
C GLY A 33 -39.58 -79.01 42.78
N ALA A 34 -40.48 -78.64 43.69
CA ALA A 34 -40.93 -79.57 44.74
C ALA A 34 -42.16 -80.46 44.38
N ALA A 35 -42.77 -80.30 43.21
CA ALA A 35 -43.99 -81.03 42.83
C ALA A 35 -43.78 -82.13 41.77
N ILE A 36 -42.87 -81.92 40.81
CA ILE A 36 -42.65 -82.87 39.71
C ILE A 36 -41.71 -84.01 40.14
N GLY A 37 -40.77 -83.77 41.07
CA GLY A 37 -39.93 -84.82 41.66
C GLY A 37 -40.67 -85.81 42.56
N ARG A 38 -41.82 -85.44 43.14
CA ARG A 38 -42.62 -86.32 44.03
C ARG A 38 -43.75 -87.08 43.34
N GLY A 39 -44.08 -86.73 42.09
CA GLY A 39 -45.05 -87.47 41.27
C GLY A 39 -44.46 -88.72 40.61
N LEU A 40 -43.14 -88.71 40.32
CA LEU A 40 -42.40 -89.83 39.72
C LEU A 40 -42.04 -90.95 40.72
N GLU A 41 -42.09 -90.69 42.03
CA GLU A 41 -41.76 -91.70 43.05
C GLU A 41 -42.96 -92.55 43.53
N ARG A 42 -44.21 -92.17 43.23
CA ARG A 42 -45.41 -92.91 43.71
C ARG A 42 -46.22 -93.65 42.65
N ALA A 43 -45.83 -93.60 41.38
CA ALA A 43 -46.42 -94.47 40.33
C ALA A 43 -45.67 -95.81 40.15
N GLY A 44 -44.52 -95.99 40.84
CA GLY A 44 -43.69 -97.19 40.76
C GLY A 44 -44.05 -98.32 41.73
N ALA A 45 -44.98 -98.15 42.67
CA ALA A 45 -45.37 -99.23 43.59
C ALA A 45 -46.79 -99.01 44.14
N GLY A 46 -47.80 -99.62 43.51
CA GLY A 46 -49.17 -99.59 44.04
C GLY A 46 -50.28 -99.91 43.03
N LEU A 47 -50.13 -100.97 42.24
CA LEU A 47 -51.23 -101.59 41.50
C LEU A 47 -52.12 -102.35 42.50
N THR A 48 -53.25 -101.80 42.95
CA THR A 48 -54.55 -102.49 43.16
C THR A 48 -55.58 -101.59 43.88
N GLN A 49 -56.82 -101.62 43.36
CA GLN A 49 -58.09 -101.01 43.83
C GLN A 49 -58.27 -99.52 43.51
N ALA A 50 -59.00 -99.15 42.45
CA ALA A 50 -60.46 -99.28 42.20
C ALA A 50 -60.94 -97.82 42.03
N SER A 51 -61.01 -97.33 40.79
CA SER A 51 -62.22 -97.27 39.97
C SER A 51 -63.36 -96.55 40.71
N ASP A 52 -63.43 -95.23 40.53
CA ASP A 52 -64.66 -94.41 40.49
C ASP A 52 -64.29 -92.93 40.68
N ASN A 53 -63.75 -92.29 39.63
CA ASN A 53 -63.94 -90.86 39.32
C ASN A 53 -63.28 -90.49 37.99
N LEU A 54 -64.06 -90.78 36.95
CA LEU A 54 -64.13 -90.27 35.58
C LEU A 54 -63.41 -88.91 35.29
N PHE A 55 -62.09 -88.93 35.09
CA PHE A 55 -61.39 -87.98 34.21
C PHE A 55 -61.34 -88.59 32.80
N SER A 56 -62.27 -88.20 31.91
CA SER A 56 -62.22 -88.69 30.53
C SER A 56 -61.11 -87.96 29.79
N VAL A 57 -60.11 -88.71 29.31
CA VAL A 57 -58.98 -88.18 28.51
C VAL A 57 -59.50 -87.38 27.30
N ASN A 58 -60.67 -87.73 26.76
CA ASN A 58 -61.31 -87.03 25.64
C ASN A 58 -61.81 -85.62 26.00
N ALA A 59 -62.40 -85.40 27.19
CA ALA A 59 -62.84 -84.05 27.60
C ALA A 59 -61.66 -83.10 27.87
N PHE A 60 -60.53 -83.64 28.33
CA PHE A 60 -59.29 -82.88 28.47
C PHE A 60 -58.67 -82.54 27.11
N TYR A 61 -58.61 -83.49 26.18
CA TYR A 61 -58.15 -83.25 24.79
C TYR A 61 -59.01 -82.21 24.07
N ASP A 62 -60.34 -82.28 24.20
CA ASP A 62 -61.26 -81.32 23.58
C ASP A 62 -61.03 -79.90 24.10
N LYS A 63 -60.78 -79.74 25.40
CA LYS A 63 -60.47 -78.44 26.00
C LYS A 63 -59.14 -77.89 25.49
N VAL A 64 -58.09 -78.72 25.44
CA VAL A 64 -56.77 -78.31 24.96
C VAL A 64 -56.83 -77.88 23.48
N ALA A 65 -57.61 -78.57 22.65
CA ALA A 65 -57.79 -78.19 21.24
C ALA A 65 -58.49 -76.83 21.07
N VAL A 66 -59.50 -76.54 21.92
CA VAL A 66 -60.17 -75.22 21.93
C VAL A 66 -59.23 -74.12 22.42
N ASP A 67 -58.49 -74.38 23.50
CA ASP A 67 -57.55 -73.41 24.08
C ASP A 67 -56.41 -73.08 23.09
N ASP A 68 -55.89 -74.06 22.34
CA ASP A 68 -54.91 -73.84 21.27
C ASP A 68 -55.43 -72.89 20.18
N GLN A 69 -56.65 -73.12 19.69
CA GLN A 69 -57.25 -72.25 18.66
C GLN A 69 -57.57 -70.85 19.21
N ILE A 70 -57.95 -70.71 20.49
CA ILE A 70 -58.15 -69.40 21.14
C ILE A 70 -56.82 -68.65 21.26
N ASN A 71 -55.73 -69.31 21.64
CA ASN A 71 -54.41 -68.68 21.70
C ASN A 71 -53.96 -68.19 20.32
N GLN A 72 -54.14 -68.99 19.27
CA GLN A 72 -53.85 -68.59 17.89
C GLN A 72 -54.71 -67.41 17.43
N LEU A 73 -55.99 -67.37 17.82
CA LEU A 73 -56.88 -66.25 17.56
C LEU A 73 -56.43 -64.97 18.27
N ILE A 74 -56.00 -65.06 19.54
CA ILE A 74 -55.44 -63.92 20.30
C ILE A 74 -54.23 -63.35 19.55
N ASP A 75 -53.27 -64.19 19.17
CA ASP A 75 -52.05 -63.76 18.48
C ASP A 75 -52.35 -63.12 17.13
N THR A 76 -53.19 -63.76 16.32
CA THR A 76 -53.61 -63.23 15.01
C THR A 76 -54.33 -61.90 15.16
N SER A 77 -55.24 -61.78 16.14
CA SER A 77 -55.97 -60.54 16.39
C SER A 77 -55.06 -59.40 16.86
N ASN A 78 -54.04 -59.71 17.67
CA ASN A 78 -53.06 -58.74 18.13
C ASN A 78 -52.23 -58.22 16.96
N LYS A 79 -51.79 -59.11 16.06
CA LYS A 79 -51.08 -58.72 14.83
C LYS A 79 -51.93 -57.81 13.93
N ILE A 80 -53.21 -58.14 13.73
CA ILE A 80 -54.13 -57.31 12.93
C ILE A 80 -54.35 -55.93 13.58
N ARG A 81 -54.59 -55.88 14.89
CA ARG A 81 -54.95 -54.64 15.59
C ARG A 81 -53.77 -53.76 15.94
N ARG A 82 -52.64 -54.34 16.33
CA ARG A 82 -51.47 -53.64 16.89
C ARG A 82 -50.20 -53.80 16.04
N GLY A 83 -50.28 -54.58 14.97
CA GLY A 83 -49.18 -54.80 14.06
C GLY A 83 -48.36 -56.04 14.37
N ASP A 84 -47.69 -56.57 13.36
CA ASP A 84 -46.67 -57.61 13.51
C ASP A 84 -45.28 -56.96 13.43
N PRO A 85 -44.54 -56.85 14.53
CA PRO A 85 -43.23 -56.20 14.54
C PRO A 85 -42.19 -56.92 13.69
N THR A 86 -42.46 -58.17 13.29
CA THR A 86 -41.59 -58.94 12.39
C THR A 86 -41.89 -58.72 10.90
N LYS A 87 -42.94 -57.97 10.58
CA LYS A 87 -43.39 -57.68 9.22
C LYS A 87 -43.15 -56.20 8.88
N THR A 88 -42.71 -55.97 7.65
CA THR A 88 -42.53 -54.63 7.10
C THR A 88 -43.58 -54.39 6.01
N VAL A 89 -44.25 -53.25 6.06
CA VAL A 89 -45.25 -52.79 5.10
C VAL A 89 -44.77 -51.49 4.45
N VAL A 90 -45.27 -51.17 3.26
CA VAL A 90 -44.93 -49.90 2.60
C VAL A 90 -45.83 -48.80 3.15
N GLY A 91 -45.22 -47.73 3.64
CA GLY A 91 -45.91 -46.57 4.18
C GLY A 91 -46.48 -45.63 3.12
N PRO A 92 -47.28 -44.62 3.53
CA PRO A 92 -47.93 -43.68 2.61
C PRO A 92 -46.96 -42.86 1.74
N ASP A 93 -45.69 -42.78 2.15
CA ASP A 93 -44.57 -42.12 1.48
C ASP A 93 -43.76 -43.05 0.56
N GLY A 94 -44.15 -44.32 0.45
CA GLY A 94 -43.45 -45.34 -0.34
C GLY A 94 -42.28 -46.02 0.38
N GLN A 95 -42.02 -45.70 1.66
CA GLN A 95 -40.91 -46.27 2.42
C GLN A 95 -41.33 -47.50 3.22
N ALA A 96 -40.38 -48.41 3.47
CA ALA A 96 -40.64 -49.62 4.24
C ALA A 96 -40.70 -49.29 5.74
N GLN A 97 -41.85 -49.55 6.38
CA GLN A 97 -42.09 -49.29 7.80
C GLN A 97 -42.61 -50.55 8.52
N PRO A 98 -42.40 -50.69 9.84
CA PRO A 98 -42.97 -51.80 10.61
C PRO A 98 -44.50 -51.84 10.48
N ASP A 99 -45.08 -53.03 10.42
CA ASP A 99 -46.54 -53.18 10.48
C ASP A 99 -47.03 -52.70 11.86
N VAL A 100 -47.77 -51.59 11.89
CA VAL A 100 -48.33 -50.98 13.11
C VAL A 100 -49.77 -51.42 13.40
N GLY A 101 -50.34 -52.24 12.52
CA GLY A 101 -51.74 -52.67 12.59
C GLY A 101 -52.73 -51.51 12.51
N TYR A 102 -54.01 -51.84 12.68
CA TYR A 102 -55.09 -50.84 12.56
C TYR A 102 -54.99 -49.69 13.56
N LEU A 103 -54.64 -49.96 14.83
CA LEU A 103 -54.57 -48.93 15.88
C LEU A 103 -53.40 -47.96 15.70
N GLY A 104 -52.42 -48.31 14.85
CA GLY A 104 -51.37 -47.40 14.43
C GLY A 104 -51.75 -46.49 13.26
N THR A 105 -52.89 -46.73 12.59
CA THR A 105 -53.35 -45.87 11.50
C THR A 105 -53.94 -44.56 12.03
N THR A 106 -53.79 -43.47 11.27
CA THR A 106 -54.23 -42.13 11.67
C THR A 106 -55.10 -41.46 10.62
N GLY A 107 -55.92 -40.51 11.06
CA GLY A 107 -56.75 -39.66 10.19
C GLY A 107 -57.69 -40.44 9.28
N ARG A 108 -57.82 -40.02 8.01
CA ARG A 108 -58.74 -40.64 7.03
C ARG A 108 -58.47 -42.14 6.82
N THR A 109 -57.20 -42.56 6.84
CA THR A 109 -56.82 -43.97 6.66
C THR A 109 -57.42 -44.87 7.75
N ALA A 110 -57.52 -44.41 8.99
CA ALA A 110 -58.16 -45.16 10.07
C ALA A 110 -59.66 -45.36 9.86
N LEU A 111 -60.32 -44.43 9.16
CA LEU A 111 -61.75 -44.54 8.81
C LEU A 111 -61.94 -45.56 7.70
N ASP A 112 -61.16 -45.43 6.62
CA ASP A 112 -61.26 -46.29 5.43
C ASP A 112 -60.92 -47.76 5.76
N GLN A 113 -59.99 -48.00 6.70
CA GLN A 113 -59.54 -49.35 7.08
C GLN A 113 -60.37 -50.02 8.18
N ARG A 114 -61.39 -49.34 8.73
CA ARG A 114 -62.22 -49.88 9.82
C ARG A 114 -62.94 -51.17 9.43
N GLU A 115 -63.73 -51.11 8.37
CA GLU A 115 -64.53 -52.25 7.88
C GLU A 115 -63.64 -53.41 7.38
N PRO A 116 -62.58 -53.18 6.58
CA PRO A 116 -61.62 -54.23 6.22
C PRO A 116 -60.98 -54.93 7.43
N THR A 117 -60.59 -54.16 8.46
CA THR A 117 -59.98 -54.73 9.67
C THR A 117 -60.96 -55.59 10.44
N MET A 118 -62.21 -55.14 10.60
CA MET A 118 -63.26 -55.93 11.25
C MET A 118 -63.52 -57.24 10.52
N LYS A 119 -63.51 -57.21 9.18
CA LYS A 119 -63.65 -58.42 8.36
C LYS A 119 -62.50 -59.41 8.59
N LEU A 120 -61.25 -58.95 8.66
CA LEU A 120 -60.09 -59.82 8.93
C LEU A 120 -60.18 -60.51 10.30
N LEU A 121 -60.68 -59.81 11.32
CA LEU A 121 -60.89 -60.39 12.65
C LEU A 121 -62.02 -61.42 12.64
N ASP A 122 -63.11 -61.16 11.92
CA ASP A 122 -64.23 -62.09 11.78
C ASP A 122 -63.82 -63.35 11.00
N ASP A 123 -63.02 -63.20 9.95
CA ASP A 123 -62.48 -64.32 9.18
C ASP A 123 -61.50 -65.16 10.04
N ALA A 124 -60.72 -64.54 10.92
CA ALA A 124 -59.86 -65.25 11.87
C ALA A 124 -60.65 -66.07 12.90
N ILE A 125 -61.76 -65.52 13.43
CA ILE A 125 -62.68 -66.27 14.31
C ILE A 125 -63.26 -67.47 13.56
N LYS A 126 -63.70 -67.27 12.31
CA LYS A 126 -64.26 -68.33 11.47
C LYS A 126 -63.24 -69.46 11.25
N SER A 127 -62.00 -69.12 10.89
CA SER A 127 -60.92 -70.08 10.67
C SER A 127 -60.63 -70.94 11.91
N GLY A 128 -60.49 -70.31 13.09
CA GLY A 128 -60.25 -71.05 14.34
C GLY A 128 -61.39 -72.01 14.69
N LYS A 129 -62.65 -71.62 14.41
CA LYS A 129 -63.81 -72.52 14.55
C LYS A 129 -63.76 -73.68 13.57
N ASP A 130 -63.39 -73.44 12.32
CA ASP A 130 -63.40 -74.45 11.26
C ASP A 130 -62.34 -75.55 11.47
N ASN A 131 -61.26 -75.24 12.18
CA ASN A 131 -60.20 -76.19 12.56
C ASN A 131 -60.60 -77.18 13.66
N LEU A 132 -61.72 -76.96 14.35
CA LEU A 132 -62.20 -77.83 15.43
C LEU A 132 -63.08 -78.97 14.89
N LYS A 133 -62.89 -80.17 15.43
CA LYS A 133 -63.48 -81.40 14.85
C LYS A 133 -64.84 -81.76 15.42
N SER A 134 -65.17 -81.33 16.65
CA SER A 134 -66.46 -81.63 17.29
C SER A 134 -67.33 -80.39 17.50
N ASP A 135 -68.65 -80.60 17.52
CA ASP A 135 -69.62 -79.53 17.75
C ASP A 135 -69.51 -78.92 19.15
N SER A 136 -69.11 -79.72 20.16
CA SER A 136 -68.85 -79.24 21.52
C SER A 136 -67.63 -78.31 21.58
N GLN A 137 -66.55 -78.64 20.86
CA GLN A 137 -65.37 -77.78 20.72
C GLN A 137 -65.73 -76.46 20.02
N ARG A 138 -66.47 -76.52 18.90
CA ARG A 138 -66.91 -75.34 18.12
C ARG A 138 -67.77 -74.40 18.97
N LEU A 139 -68.70 -74.94 19.76
CA LEU A 139 -69.56 -74.13 20.64
C LEU A 139 -68.76 -73.45 21.76
N ALA A 140 -67.81 -74.16 22.39
CA ALA A 140 -66.96 -73.58 23.43
C ALA A 140 -66.05 -72.46 22.88
N PHE A 141 -65.45 -72.66 21.71
CA PHE A 141 -64.67 -71.64 21.01
C PHE A 141 -65.50 -70.40 20.65
N GLU A 142 -66.72 -70.59 20.15
CA GLU A 142 -67.63 -69.48 19.85
C GLU A 142 -67.99 -68.65 21.08
N GLN A 143 -68.26 -69.28 22.21
CA GLN A 143 -68.61 -68.56 23.45
C GLN A 143 -67.45 -67.69 23.93
N GLN A 144 -66.20 -68.16 23.79
CA GLN A 144 -65.02 -67.39 24.17
C GLN A 144 -64.73 -66.26 23.17
N SER A 145 -64.73 -66.55 21.87
CA SER A 145 -64.41 -65.58 20.80
C SER A 145 -65.44 -64.45 20.71
N ARG A 146 -66.72 -64.67 21.05
CA ARG A 146 -67.75 -63.60 21.08
C ARG A 146 -67.38 -62.45 22.01
N ARG A 147 -66.85 -62.74 23.21
CA ARG A 147 -66.42 -61.71 24.18
C ARG A 147 -65.23 -60.92 23.65
N MET A 148 -64.28 -61.61 23.02
CA MET A 148 -63.11 -60.99 22.41
C MET A 148 -63.51 -60.08 21.25
N ARG A 149 -64.41 -60.55 20.37
CA ARG A 149 -64.95 -59.75 19.26
C ARG A 149 -65.62 -58.47 19.76
N ALA A 150 -66.43 -58.52 20.81
CA ALA A 150 -67.07 -57.33 21.38
C ALA A 150 -66.03 -56.29 21.84
N GLN A 151 -64.98 -56.73 22.54
CA GLN A 151 -63.89 -55.83 22.96
C GLN A 151 -63.14 -55.21 21.77
N TRP A 152 -62.97 -55.95 20.68
CA TRP A 152 -62.32 -55.44 19.47
C TRP A 152 -63.18 -54.41 18.75
N VAL A 153 -64.49 -54.65 18.64
CA VAL A 153 -65.45 -53.71 18.08
C VAL A 153 -65.40 -52.38 18.82
N ASP A 154 -65.44 -52.41 20.16
CA ASP A 154 -65.39 -51.20 20.98
C ASP A 154 -64.07 -50.43 20.79
N GLN A 155 -62.94 -51.14 20.78
CA GLN A 155 -61.63 -50.52 20.63
C GLN A 155 -61.40 -49.92 19.24
N ILE A 156 -61.79 -50.65 18.19
CA ILE A 156 -61.68 -50.20 16.80
C ILE A 156 -62.60 -49.00 16.57
N GLY A 157 -63.83 -49.05 17.11
CA GLY A 157 -64.78 -47.94 17.06
C GLY A 157 -64.25 -46.68 17.74
N ALA A 158 -63.78 -46.79 18.99
CA ALA A 158 -63.24 -45.64 19.74
C ALA A 158 -62.00 -45.01 19.07
N HIS A 159 -61.12 -45.83 18.47
CA HIS A 159 -59.97 -45.31 17.71
C HIS A 159 -60.43 -44.58 16.44
N SER A 160 -61.34 -45.18 15.67
CA SER A 160 -61.90 -44.59 14.45
C SER A 160 -62.55 -43.23 14.74
N ASP A 161 -63.36 -43.13 15.80
CA ASP A 161 -64.01 -41.88 16.20
C ASP A 161 -63.00 -40.80 16.64
N THR A 162 -61.94 -41.21 17.34
CA THR A 162 -60.86 -40.29 17.74
C THR A 162 -60.11 -39.76 16.51
N GLN A 163 -59.79 -40.63 15.55
CA GLN A 163 -59.10 -40.25 14.33
C GLN A 163 -59.99 -39.40 13.40
N PHE A 164 -61.30 -39.65 13.36
CA PHE A 164 -62.26 -38.80 12.65
C PHE A 164 -62.22 -37.36 13.18
N LYS A 165 -62.33 -37.18 14.50
CA LYS A 165 -62.28 -35.86 15.15
C LYS A 165 -60.96 -35.14 14.86
N SER A 166 -59.83 -35.85 14.90
CA SER A 166 -58.51 -35.29 14.58
C SER A 166 -58.40 -34.86 13.12
N TRP A 167 -58.89 -35.68 12.18
CA TRP A 167 -58.86 -35.36 10.75
C TRP A 167 -59.78 -34.19 10.40
N ALA A 168 -61.01 -34.17 10.91
CA ALA A 168 -61.96 -33.08 10.71
C ALA A 168 -61.41 -31.74 11.26
N ALA A 169 -60.77 -31.76 12.43
CA ALA A 169 -60.11 -30.58 12.98
C ALA A 169 -58.96 -30.08 12.08
N SER A 170 -58.16 -30.99 11.51
CA SER A 170 -57.06 -30.64 10.60
C SER A 170 -57.57 -30.00 9.29
N VAL A 171 -58.63 -30.54 8.69
CA VAL A 171 -59.22 -29.99 7.45
C VAL A 171 -59.71 -28.55 7.67
N ASN A 172 -60.40 -28.32 8.78
CA ASN A 172 -60.93 -26.99 9.11
C ASN A 172 -59.80 -26.00 9.47
N ALA A 173 -58.73 -26.45 10.13
CA ALA A 173 -57.55 -25.62 10.38
C ALA A 173 -56.84 -25.22 9.07
N SER A 174 -56.70 -26.14 8.10
CA SER A 174 -56.15 -25.82 6.77
C SER A 174 -57.04 -24.84 6.01
N ALA A 175 -58.37 -25.01 6.04
CA ALA A 175 -59.31 -24.07 5.42
C ALA A 175 -59.19 -22.66 6.04
N ALA A 176 -59.11 -22.57 7.37
CA ALA A 176 -58.86 -21.30 8.06
C ALA A 176 -57.54 -20.65 7.64
N GLN A 177 -56.46 -21.43 7.50
CA GLN A 177 -55.17 -20.90 7.05
C GLN A 177 -55.20 -20.40 5.60
N HIS A 178 -55.91 -21.09 4.70
CA HIS A 178 -56.10 -20.61 3.33
C HIS A 178 -56.87 -19.30 3.30
N ALA A 179 -57.91 -19.17 4.11
CA ALA A 179 -58.67 -17.93 4.26
C ALA A 179 -57.80 -16.79 4.83
N ILE A 180 -56.96 -17.05 5.85
CA ILE A 180 -56.00 -16.07 6.38
C ILE A 180 -55.02 -15.61 5.31
N ASN A 181 -54.47 -16.53 4.51
CA ASN A 181 -53.57 -16.18 3.42
C ASN A 181 -54.27 -15.35 2.34
N HIS A 182 -55.53 -15.67 2.03
CA HIS A 182 -56.35 -14.91 1.09
C HIS A 182 -56.64 -13.50 1.58
N ILE A 183 -56.99 -13.33 2.86
CA ILE A 183 -57.14 -12.02 3.53
C ILE A 183 -55.83 -11.23 3.50
N ALA A 184 -54.69 -11.86 3.80
CA ALA A 184 -53.39 -11.19 3.82
C ALA A 184 -52.97 -10.72 2.41
N ALA A 185 -53.31 -11.50 1.38
CA ALA A 185 -53.04 -11.15 -0.03
C ALA A 185 -54.01 -10.08 -0.56
N ASN A 186 -55.27 -10.09 -0.10
CA ASN A 186 -56.33 -9.19 -0.55
C ASN A 186 -57.01 -8.53 0.66
N PRO A 187 -56.35 -7.59 1.33
CA PRO A 187 -56.83 -7.05 2.60
C PRO A 187 -57.90 -5.97 2.45
N GLU A 188 -58.30 -5.59 1.24
CA GLU A 188 -59.32 -4.57 0.99
C GLU A 188 -60.32 -5.03 -0.10
N GLY A 189 -61.50 -4.42 -0.13
CA GLY A 189 -62.52 -4.69 -1.15
C GLY A 189 -63.35 -5.96 -0.90
N GLU A 190 -64.02 -6.46 -1.95
CA GLU A 190 -64.91 -7.63 -1.88
C GLU A 190 -64.16 -8.92 -1.53
N GLU A 191 -62.92 -9.08 -2.01
CA GLU A 191 -62.10 -10.26 -1.75
C GLU A 191 -61.77 -10.44 -0.26
N PHE A 192 -61.62 -9.33 0.48
CA PHE A 192 -61.49 -9.39 1.94
C PHE A 192 -62.75 -9.99 2.58
N ALA A 193 -63.94 -9.58 2.13
CA ALA A 193 -65.19 -10.08 2.67
C ALA A 193 -65.37 -11.58 2.39
N HIS A 194 -64.95 -12.06 1.21
CA HIS A 194 -64.93 -13.48 0.87
C HIS A 194 -63.99 -14.27 1.79
N GLY A 195 -62.73 -13.84 1.92
CA GLY A 195 -61.77 -14.49 2.81
C GLY A 195 -62.21 -14.47 4.28
N ALA A 196 -62.81 -13.37 4.75
CA ALA A 196 -63.35 -13.27 6.11
C ALA A 196 -64.53 -14.23 6.33
N ALA A 197 -65.43 -14.37 5.34
CA ALA A 197 -66.53 -15.32 5.40
C ALA A 197 -66.03 -16.77 5.44
N ASP A 198 -65.03 -17.11 4.62
CA ASP A 198 -64.41 -18.43 4.59
C ASP A 198 -63.71 -18.76 5.93
N LEU A 199 -63.01 -17.79 6.53
CA LEU A 199 -62.40 -17.96 7.83
C LEU A 199 -63.45 -18.20 8.93
N ILE A 200 -64.54 -17.43 8.93
CA ILE A 200 -65.65 -17.63 9.87
C ILE A 200 -66.26 -19.03 9.69
N ASN A 201 -66.51 -19.45 8.46
CA ASN A 201 -67.07 -20.76 8.15
C ASN A 201 -66.14 -21.89 8.63
N ALA A 202 -64.83 -21.79 8.35
CA ALA A 202 -63.86 -22.78 8.77
C ALA A 202 -63.77 -22.91 10.31
N ARG A 203 -63.72 -21.77 11.03
CA ARG A 203 -63.66 -21.76 12.50
C ARG A 203 -64.94 -22.27 13.16
N VAL A 204 -66.10 -21.95 12.58
CA VAL A 204 -67.39 -22.49 13.04
C VAL A 204 -67.46 -24.00 12.84
N GLN A 205 -67.07 -24.50 11.66
CA GLN A 205 -67.04 -25.94 11.39
C GLN A 205 -66.03 -26.67 12.29
N GLU A 206 -64.92 -26.04 12.65
CA GLU A 206 -63.94 -26.57 13.61
C GLU A 206 -64.54 -26.76 15.01
N VAL A 207 -65.31 -25.79 15.49
CA VAL A 207 -65.98 -25.88 16.79
C VAL A 207 -67.12 -26.89 16.75
N GLN A 208 -67.93 -26.90 15.69
CA GLN A 208 -69.04 -27.85 15.51
C GLN A 208 -68.55 -29.31 15.45
N SER A 209 -67.42 -29.58 14.79
CA SER A 209 -66.87 -30.95 14.71
C SER A 209 -66.30 -31.44 16.06
N LYS A 210 -65.87 -30.53 16.93
CA LYS A 210 -65.31 -30.85 18.25
C LYS A 210 -66.35 -30.96 19.35
N PHE A 211 -67.34 -30.06 19.37
CA PHE A 211 -68.26 -29.88 20.49
C PHE A 211 -69.74 -30.09 20.15
N GLY A 212 -70.07 -30.40 18.88
CA GLY A 212 -71.46 -30.46 18.41
C GLY A 212 -72.04 -29.07 18.13
N ASP A 213 -73.34 -29.01 17.84
CA ASP A 213 -74.02 -27.76 17.43
C ASP A 213 -74.46 -26.91 18.64
N ASP A 214 -73.48 -26.50 19.46
CA ASP A 214 -73.71 -25.58 20.60
C ASP A 214 -73.79 -24.12 20.12
N PRO A 215 -74.93 -23.42 20.29
CA PRO A 215 -75.10 -22.04 19.83
C PRO A 215 -74.12 -21.04 20.47
N ALA A 216 -73.76 -21.21 21.75
CA ALA A 216 -72.89 -20.28 22.46
C ALA A 216 -71.45 -20.36 21.94
N LEU A 217 -70.94 -21.59 21.76
CA LEU A 217 -69.60 -21.83 21.23
C LEU A 217 -69.48 -21.37 19.76
N LYS A 218 -70.55 -21.50 18.97
CA LYS A 218 -70.60 -20.98 17.60
C LYS A 218 -70.50 -19.45 17.57
N THR A 219 -71.25 -18.75 18.42
CA THR A 219 -71.18 -17.29 18.51
C THR A 219 -69.79 -16.81 18.94
N GLU A 220 -69.15 -17.50 19.88
CA GLU A 220 -67.78 -17.22 20.29
C GLU A 220 -66.76 -17.44 19.15
N ALA A 221 -66.92 -18.53 18.38
CA ALA A 221 -66.07 -18.84 17.22
C ALA A 221 -66.17 -17.76 16.13
N VAL A 222 -67.39 -17.27 15.85
CA VAL A 222 -67.61 -16.17 14.90
C VAL A 222 -66.92 -14.88 15.37
N ALA A 223 -67.02 -14.55 16.66
CA ALA A 223 -66.37 -13.35 17.22
C ALA A 223 -64.85 -13.43 17.10
N LYS A 224 -64.24 -14.56 17.48
CA LYS A 224 -62.79 -14.80 17.37
C LYS A 224 -62.31 -14.79 15.91
N ALA A 225 -63.06 -15.40 14.99
CA ALA A 225 -62.72 -15.40 13.57
C ALA A 225 -62.75 -13.99 12.96
N LYS A 226 -63.71 -13.14 13.36
CA LYS A 226 -63.75 -11.73 12.95
C LYS A 226 -62.54 -10.95 13.47
N GLN A 227 -62.14 -11.18 14.72
CA GLN A 227 -60.94 -10.56 15.31
C GLN A 227 -59.65 -11.02 14.60
N GLU A 228 -59.55 -12.31 14.26
CA GLU A 228 -58.43 -12.88 13.50
C GLU A 228 -58.35 -12.33 12.06
N ALA A 229 -59.49 -12.20 11.37
CA ALA A 229 -59.58 -11.56 10.05
C ALA A 229 -59.12 -10.09 10.09
N LEU A 230 -59.62 -9.31 11.07
CA LEU A 230 -59.24 -7.91 11.25
C LEU A 230 -57.74 -7.78 11.55
N LYS A 231 -57.19 -8.60 12.46
CA LYS A 231 -55.76 -8.58 12.77
C LYS A 231 -54.89 -8.89 11.54
N THR A 232 -55.30 -9.86 10.73
CA THR A 232 -54.62 -10.24 9.49
C THR A 232 -54.65 -9.10 8.48
N GLN A 233 -55.82 -8.49 8.26
CA GLN A 233 -56.01 -7.32 7.41
C GLN A 233 -55.11 -6.14 7.84
N LEU A 234 -55.15 -5.79 9.12
CA LEU A 234 -54.36 -4.70 9.68
C LEU A 234 -52.86 -4.95 9.55
N THR A 235 -52.41 -6.19 9.76
CA THR A 235 -51.00 -6.56 9.62
C THR A 235 -50.53 -6.43 8.16
N ALA A 236 -51.34 -6.90 7.21
CA ALA A 236 -51.03 -6.82 5.78
C ALA A 236 -50.96 -5.37 5.28
N ILE A 237 -51.94 -4.54 5.67
CA ILE A 237 -52.00 -3.13 5.27
C ILE A 237 -50.91 -2.31 5.98
N GLY A 238 -50.78 -2.46 7.30
CA GLY A 238 -49.88 -1.66 8.13
C GLY A 238 -48.39 -1.92 7.86
N ALA A 239 -48.05 -2.99 7.14
CA ALA A 239 -46.71 -3.21 6.58
C ALA A 239 -46.27 -2.12 5.61
N ARG A 240 -47.20 -1.57 4.82
CA ARG A 240 -46.91 -0.55 3.79
C ARG A 240 -47.54 0.80 4.12
N ASN A 241 -48.74 0.78 4.69
CA ASN A 241 -49.53 1.96 5.00
C ASN A 241 -50.11 1.89 6.43
N PRO A 242 -49.29 2.17 7.46
CA PRO A 242 -49.72 2.14 8.85
C PRO A 242 -50.85 3.14 9.15
N SER A 243 -50.88 4.29 8.48
CA SER A 243 -51.98 5.26 8.60
C SER A 243 -53.32 4.67 8.15
N ARG A 244 -53.32 3.94 7.03
CA ARG A 244 -54.51 3.22 6.56
C ARG A 244 -54.93 2.09 7.50
N ALA A 245 -53.97 1.39 8.12
CA ALA A 245 -54.28 0.40 9.15
C ALA A 245 -54.90 1.05 10.40
N ILE A 246 -54.44 2.23 10.82
CA ILE A 246 -55.05 2.99 11.93
C ILE A 246 -56.51 3.35 11.59
N GLU A 247 -56.80 3.85 10.39
CA GLU A 247 -58.17 4.18 9.97
C GLU A 247 -59.10 2.95 10.01
N ILE A 248 -58.61 1.80 9.57
CA ILE A 248 -59.38 0.55 9.57
C ILE A 248 -59.58 0.05 11.01
N LEU A 249 -58.56 0.13 11.86
CA LEU A 249 -58.65 -0.24 13.27
C LEU A 249 -59.66 0.63 14.03
N ASP A 250 -59.66 1.95 13.78
CA ASP A 250 -60.62 2.88 14.40
C ASP A 250 -62.07 2.58 14.02
N LYS A 251 -62.31 2.27 12.75
CA LYS A 251 -63.64 1.88 12.26
C LYS A 251 -64.11 0.52 12.81
N ASN A 252 -63.20 -0.33 13.27
CA ASN A 252 -63.47 -1.68 13.75
C ASN A 252 -63.15 -1.87 15.25
N ARG A 253 -63.24 -0.80 16.05
CA ARG A 253 -62.90 -0.80 17.48
C ARG A 253 -63.64 -1.87 18.29
N GLU A 254 -64.91 -2.10 17.99
CA GLU A 254 -65.72 -3.11 18.66
C GLU A 254 -65.23 -4.54 18.37
N ILE A 255 -64.75 -4.80 17.15
CA ILE A 255 -64.21 -6.11 16.73
C ILE A 255 -62.82 -6.33 17.34
N ALA A 256 -62.01 -5.28 17.45
CA ALA A 256 -60.66 -5.35 18.04
C ALA A 256 -60.67 -5.54 19.56
N GLY A 257 -61.69 -5.02 20.27
CA GLY A 257 -61.89 -5.25 21.70
C GLY A 257 -60.65 -4.90 22.54
N ALA A 258 -60.17 -5.86 23.34
CA ALA A 258 -59.03 -5.69 24.24
C ALA A 258 -57.70 -5.46 23.51
N ASP A 259 -57.58 -5.87 22.25
CA ASP A 259 -56.36 -5.71 21.45
C ASP A 259 -56.22 -4.29 20.87
N TYR A 260 -57.30 -3.49 20.87
CA TYR A 260 -57.33 -2.18 20.24
C TYR A 260 -56.20 -1.23 20.72
N PRO A 261 -55.94 -1.05 22.02
CA PRO A 261 -54.87 -0.14 22.47
C PRO A 261 -53.48 -0.58 22.01
N ALA A 262 -53.19 -1.88 22.05
CA ALA A 262 -51.90 -2.43 21.65
C ALA A 262 -51.67 -2.34 20.14
N LEU A 263 -52.70 -2.64 19.33
CA LEU A 263 -52.65 -2.50 17.87
C LEU A 263 -52.53 -1.03 17.45
N MET A 264 -53.25 -0.12 18.12
CA MET A 264 -53.20 1.31 17.85
C MET A 264 -51.80 1.89 18.12
N GLU A 265 -51.21 1.57 19.27
CA GLU A 265 -49.85 1.99 19.60
C GLU A 265 -48.82 1.45 18.60
N HIS A 266 -48.95 0.18 18.22
CA HIS A 266 -48.06 -0.45 17.24
C HIS A 266 -48.08 0.24 15.87
N PHE A 267 -49.27 0.52 15.32
CA PHE A 267 -49.36 1.16 14.01
C PHE A 267 -49.05 2.66 14.06
N ARG A 268 -49.37 3.37 15.15
CA ARG A 268 -48.91 4.76 15.36
C ARG A 268 -47.40 4.85 15.39
N GLY A 269 -46.74 3.96 16.12
CA GLY A 269 -45.29 3.91 16.15
C GLY A 269 -44.65 3.64 14.79
N ARG A 270 -45.25 2.74 13.99
CA ARG A 270 -44.80 2.51 12.61
C ARG A 270 -45.07 3.68 11.67
N ALA A 271 -46.19 4.38 11.81
CA ALA A 271 -46.47 5.60 11.05
C ALA A 271 -45.46 6.71 11.40
N ASP A 272 -45.21 6.93 12.69
CA ASP A 272 -44.17 7.85 13.18
C ASP A 272 -42.80 7.52 12.60
N GLN A 273 -42.41 6.23 12.58
CA GLN A 273 -41.14 5.80 12.00
C GLN A 273 -41.06 6.13 10.50
N GLN A 274 -42.12 5.87 9.72
CA GLN A 274 -42.17 6.19 8.29
C GLN A 274 -42.10 7.70 8.05
N ASP A 275 -42.86 8.49 8.80
CA ASP A 275 -42.86 9.96 8.71
C ASP A 275 -41.47 10.53 9.07
N GLY A 276 -40.80 9.96 10.06
CA GLY A 276 -39.46 10.36 10.48
C GLY A 276 -38.41 10.09 9.40
N ILE A 277 -38.46 8.92 8.78
CA ILE A 277 -37.58 8.57 7.64
C ILE A 277 -37.85 9.50 6.46
N ALA A 278 -39.12 9.73 6.10
CA ALA A 278 -39.48 10.62 4.99
C ALA A 278 -39.08 12.08 5.24
N ALA A 279 -39.18 12.56 6.48
CA ALA A 279 -38.69 13.88 6.87
C ALA A 279 -37.17 13.98 6.74
N ALA A 280 -36.42 12.99 7.23
CA ALA A 280 -34.97 12.92 7.07
C ALA A 280 -34.53 12.84 5.60
N ASP A 281 -35.19 12.03 4.77
CA ASP A 281 -34.88 11.93 3.35
C ASP A 281 -35.10 13.26 2.61
N ARG A 282 -36.14 14.03 2.98
CA ARG A 282 -36.32 15.42 2.47
C ARG A 282 -35.18 16.33 2.89
N MET A 283 -34.80 16.31 4.17
CA MET A 283 -33.67 17.10 4.68
C MET A 283 -32.35 16.75 3.97
N ILE A 284 -32.09 15.45 3.77
CA ILE A 284 -30.93 14.95 3.04
C ILE A 284 -30.97 15.40 1.58
N ALA A 285 -32.11 15.33 0.90
CA ALA A 285 -32.26 15.76 -0.49
C ALA A 285 -32.02 17.27 -0.65
N THR A 286 -32.56 18.09 0.26
CA THR A 286 -32.29 19.54 0.28
C THR A 286 -30.82 19.85 0.54
N HIS A 287 -30.18 19.12 1.45
CA HIS A 287 -28.74 19.26 1.72
C HIS A 287 -27.88 18.84 0.52
N ALA A 288 -28.21 17.72 -0.13
CA ALA A 288 -27.46 17.22 -1.28
C ALA A 288 -27.57 18.11 -2.53
N ALA A 289 -28.65 18.91 -2.63
CA ALA A 289 -28.88 19.84 -3.73
C ALA A 289 -28.15 21.20 -3.58
N GLN A 290 -27.53 21.48 -2.44
CA GLN A 290 -26.74 22.70 -2.24
C GLN A 290 -25.31 22.53 -2.77
N PRO A 291 -24.75 23.50 -3.51
CA PRO A 291 -23.37 23.43 -3.99
C PRO A 291 -22.38 23.40 -2.81
N ARG A 292 -21.42 22.47 -2.86
CA ARG A 292 -20.41 22.21 -1.82
C ARG A 292 -19.29 23.27 -1.79
N GLY A 293 -19.66 24.55 -1.78
CA GLY A 293 -18.77 25.68 -1.50
C GLY A 293 -19.21 26.34 -0.19
N GLY A 294 -18.29 26.54 0.76
CA GLY A 294 -18.63 27.19 2.03
C GLY A 294 -19.28 28.55 1.80
N SER A 295 -20.42 28.81 2.45
CA SER A 295 -21.13 30.08 2.29
C SER A 295 -20.28 31.24 2.81
N SER A 296 -20.16 32.29 2.00
CA SER A 296 -19.40 33.49 2.36
C SER A 296 -20.11 34.24 3.50
N PHE A 297 -19.40 35.09 4.25
CA PHE A 297 -20.03 35.88 5.31
C PHE A 297 -21.07 36.86 4.74
N SER A 298 -20.90 37.36 3.50
CA SER A 298 -21.92 38.13 2.79
C SER A 298 -23.19 37.33 2.51
N ASP A 299 -23.08 36.03 2.23
CA ASP A 299 -24.25 35.16 2.04
C ASP A 299 -24.96 34.90 3.37
N GLN A 300 -24.19 34.72 4.45
CA GLN A 300 -24.73 34.58 5.81
C GLN A 300 -25.42 35.86 6.28
N LEU A 301 -24.86 37.03 5.96
CA LEU A 301 -25.46 38.34 6.24
C LEU A 301 -26.80 38.49 5.51
N SER A 302 -26.80 38.20 4.20
CA SER A 302 -28.00 38.27 3.37
C SER A 302 -29.10 37.28 3.82
N SER A 303 -28.72 36.06 4.19
CA SER A 303 -29.64 35.04 4.70
C SER A 303 -30.16 35.36 6.10
N GLY A 304 -29.30 35.89 6.98
CA GLY A 304 -29.66 36.31 8.34
C GLY A 304 -30.56 37.55 8.39
N MET A 305 -30.74 38.23 7.26
CA MET A 305 -31.67 39.34 7.09
C MET A 305 -33.02 38.90 6.49
N GLY A 306 -33.17 37.61 6.14
CA GLY A 306 -34.39 37.04 5.55
C GLY A 306 -35.50 36.71 6.57
N PRO A 307 -36.77 36.59 6.12
CA PRO A 307 -37.89 36.23 6.98
C PRO A 307 -37.69 34.82 7.57
N GLY A 308 -37.60 34.73 8.90
CA GLY A 308 -37.47 33.47 9.65
C GLY A 308 -36.13 33.28 10.39
N TYR A 309 -35.13 34.15 10.18
CA TYR A 309 -33.88 34.10 10.94
C TYR A 309 -34.12 34.44 12.42
N LYS A 310 -33.75 33.52 13.32
CA LYS A 310 -33.80 33.73 14.78
C LYS A 310 -32.38 33.90 15.30
N SER A 311 -31.99 35.14 15.54
CA SER A 311 -30.70 35.46 16.14
C SER A 311 -30.63 34.99 17.61
N GLY A 312 -29.44 34.54 18.02
CA GLY A 312 -29.16 34.24 19.44
C GLY A 312 -28.77 35.46 20.27
N VAL A 313 -28.62 36.63 19.64
CA VAL A 313 -28.43 37.94 20.30
C VAL A 313 -29.75 38.34 20.96
N VAL A 314 -29.72 38.56 22.26
CA VAL A 314 -30.92 38.92 23.04
C VAL A 314 -31.10 40.43 23.16
N ASN A 315 -30.04 41.22 22.95
CA ASN A 315 -30.13 42.67 22.95
C ASN A 315 -30.77 43.20 21.65
N GLY A 316 -32.05 43.56 21.75
CA GLY A 316 -32.83 44.07 20.62
C GLY A 316 -32.40 45.44 20.07
N ALA A 317 -31.57 46.20 20.79
CA ALA A 317 -31.07 47.50 20.33
C ALA A 317 -30.00 47.37 19.23
N ILE A 318 -29.42 46.19 19.05
CA ILE A 318 -28.40 45.93 18.04
C ILE A 318 -29.07 45.78 16.66
N PRO A 319 -28.57 46.45 15.60
CA PRO A 319 -29.08 46.29 14.23
C PRO A 319 -28.99 44.85 13.73
N ALA A 320 -29.85 44.45 12.79
CA ALA A 320 -29.91 43.07 12.28
C ALA A 320 -28.56 42.60 11.74
N GLU A 321 -27.84 43.44 11.01
CA GLU A 321 -26.51 43.15 10.48
C GLU A 321 -25.48 42.90 11.60
N GLY A 322 -25.58 43.70 12.67
CA GLY A 322 -24.75 43.52 13.86
C GLY A 322 -25.06 42.22 14.59
N ARG A 323 -26.34 41.82 14.64
CA ARG A 323 -26.73 40.54 15.25
C ARG A 323 -26.18 39.33 14.49
N VAL A 324 -26.20 39.36 13.15
CA VAL A 324 -25.61 38.30 12.33
C VAL A 324 -24.10 38.22 12.53
N LEU A 325 -23.41 39.36 12.59
CA LEU A 325 -21.97 39.39 12.89
C LEU A 325 -21.68 38.82 14.30
N LEU A 326 -22.46 39.21 15.30
CA LEU A 326 -22.30 38.70 16.65
C LEU A 326 -22.61 37.20 16.75
N ASP A 327 -23.60 36.70 16.02
CA ASP A 327 -23.87 35.26 15.94
C ASP A 327 -22.71 34.51 15.28
N ARG A 328 -22.09 35.11 14.25
CA ARG A 328 -20.87 34.57 13.64
C ARG A 328 -19.70 34.52 14.63
N ILE A 329 -19.46 35.59 15.39
CA ILE A 329 -18.44 35.61 16.45
C ILE A 329 -18.73 34.54 17.50
N ALA A 330 -19.95 34.54 18.04
CA ALA A 330 -20.36 33.62 19.09
C ALA A 330 -20.32 32.13 18.66
N SER A 331 -20.52 31.84 17.38
CA SER A 331 -20.45 30.48 16.84
C SER A 331 -19.08 29.83 17.06
N GLY A 332 -18.00 30.59 16.86
CA GLY A 332 -16.62 30.14 17.03
C GLY A 332 -16.13 30.23 18.48
N GLU A 333 -16.65 31.19 19.24
CA GLU A 333 -16.19 31.47 20.60
C GLU A 333 -16.90 30.62 21.67
N SER A 334 -18.22 30.35 21.54
CA SER A 334 -19.01 29.71 22.60
C SER A 334 -20.10 28.74 22.12
N SER A 335 -20.25 28.61 20.79
CA SER A 335 -21.45 28.04 20.15
C SER A 335 -22.74 28.74 20.58
N GLY A 336 -22.66 30.05 20.82
CA GLY A 336 -23.82 30.90 21.14
C GLY A 336 -24.26 30.92 22.60
N ARG A 337 -23.55 30.24 23.52
CA ARG A 337 -23.94 30.11 24.93
C ARG A 337 -23.39 31.26 25.79
N TYR A 338 -24.24 31.88 26.61
CA TYR A 338 -23.87 33.03 27.46
C TYR A 338 -23.17 32.69 28.78
N ASN A 339 -23.20 31.44 29.22
CA ASN A 339 -22.71 31.03 30.55
C ASN A 339 -21.53 30.05 30.51
N VAL A 340 -20.71 30.09 29.45
CA VAL A 340 -19.55 29.20 29.31
C VAL A 340 -18.23 29.91 29.62
N ARG A 341 -17.29 29.18 30.19
CA ARG A 341 -15.91 29.61 30.46
C ARG A 341 -14.96 28.95 29.45
N TYR A 342 -13.72 29.44 29.41
CA TYR A 342 -12.68 29.00 28.48
C TYR A 342 -12.56 27.47 28.39
N GLY A 343 -12.62 26.94 27.16
CA GLY A 343 -12.58 25.50 26.86
C GLY A 343 -13.94 24.84 26.56
N GLY A 344 -15.06 25.51 26.84
CA GLY A 344 -16.37 25.21 26.22
C GLY A 344 -17.04 23.86 26.51
N ARG A 345 -16.54 23.04 27.44
CA ARG A 345 -17.13 21.74 27.84
C ARG A 345 -18.30 21.92 28.82
N GLN A 346 -19.17 20.92 28.93
CA GLN A 346 -20.37 20.96 29.79
C GLN A 346 -20.06 21.23 31.28
N ASP A 347 -18.86 20.86 31.75
CA ASP A 347 -18.34 21.08 33.11
C ASP A 347 -17.72 22.46 33.32
N LYS A 348 -17.59 23.29 32.28
CA LYS A 348 -16.99 24.63 32.32
C LYS A 348 -18.01 25.74 32.08
N THR A 349 -19.11 25.70 32.82
CA THR A 349 -20.10 26.79 32.87
C THR A 349 -19.91 27.66 34.13
N PHE A 350 -20.64 28.76 34.22
CA PHE A 350 -20.80 29.56 35.44
C PHE A 350 -22.27 29.82 35.75
N GLU A 351 -22.56 30.07 37.03
CA GLU A 351 -23.90 30.37 37.53
C GLU A 351 -24.00 31.84 37.94
N GLY A 352 -25.11 32.48 37.56
CA GLY A 352 -25.34 33.90 37.81
C GLY A 352 -24.61 34.81 36.82
N TYR A 353 -25.19 36.00 36.58
CA TYR A 353 -24.67 37.01 35.66
C TYR A 353 -24.29 38.31 36.37
N ALA A 354 -24.18 38.31 37.70
CA ALA A 354 -23.91 39.53 38.46
C ALA A 354 -22.61 40.23 38.06
N ASP A 355 -21.61 39.47 37.61
CA ASP A 355 -20.37 39.98 37.01
C ASP A 355 -19.66 38.88 36.21
N HIS A 356 -18.62 39.25 35.46
CA HIS A 356 -17.76 38.31 34.74
C HIS A 356 -17.02 37.39 35.74
N PRO A 357 -16.95 36.06 35.49
CA PRO A 357 -16.51 35.09 36.49
C PRO A 357 -15.01 35.19 36.84
N ARG A 358 -14.18 35.78 35.97
CA ARG A 358 -12.72 36.00 36.14
C ARG A 358 -11.93 34.75 36.56
N VAL A 359 -12.44 33.56 36.25
CA VAL A 359 -11.77 32.29 36.57
C VAL A 359 -10.66 32.02 35.57
N ALA A 360 -9.42 31.93 36.03
CA ALA A 360 -8.25 31.64 35.23
C ALA A 360 -8.15 30.14 34.90
N GLU A 361 -8.52 29.77 33.68
CA GLU A 361 -8.49 28.40 33.17
C GLU A 361 -7.16 28.09 32.44
N PRO A 362 -6.50 26.95 32.70
CA PRO A 362 -5.24 26.61 32.05
C PRO A 362 -5.42 26.35 30.55
N ILE A 363 -4.50 26.91 29.76
CA ILE A 363 -4.43 26.71 28.31
C ILE A 363 -3.66 25.43 28.03
N THR A 364 -4.37 24.43 27.50
CA THR A 364 -3.85 23.07 27.28
C THR A 364 -3.47 22.78 25.82
N SER A 365 -3.68 23.72 24.89
CA SER A 365 -3.27 23.62 23.48
C SER A 365 -3.05 25.00 22.85
N GLY A 366 -2.21 25.07 21.81
CA GLY A 366 -1.87 26.31 21.09
C GLY A 366 -0.57 27.00 21.55
N PRO A 367 -0.23 28.19 20.99
CA PRO A 367 1.02 28.89 21.25
C PRO A 367 1.17 29.42 22.69
N ASP A 368 0.08 29.45 23.46
CA ASP A 368 0.03 29.94 24.85
C ASP A 368 -0.13 28.80 25.89
N VAL A 369 0.20 27.55 25.51
CA VAL A 369 0.21 26.40 26.43
C VAL A 369 1.05 26.71 27.68
N GLY A 370 0.47 26.44 28.85
CA GLY A 370 1.09 26.72 30.15
C GLY A 370 0.74 28.09 30.74
N LYS A 371 0.02 28.95 30.02
CA LYS A 371 -0.63 30.16 30.57
C LYS A 371 -2.09 29.87 30.96
N THR A 372 -2.76 30.86 31.54
CA THR A 372 -4.19 30.79 31.88
C THR A 372 -5.00 31.84 31.13
N SER A 373 -6.23 31.50 30.74
CA SER A 373 -7.21 32.41 30.15
C SER A 373 -8.41 32.60 31.08
N SER A 374 -8.88 33.83 31.25
CA SER A 374 -10.11 34.13 32.00
C SER A 374 -11.35 34.20 31.12
N ALA A 375 -11.26 33.80 29.85
CA ALA A 375 -12.32 34.00 28.87
C ALA A 375 -13.67 33.41 29.30
N ALA A 376 -14.74 34.19 29.24
CA ALA A 376 -16.09 33.74 29.56
C ALA A 376 -17.18 34.45 28.75
N GLY A 377 -18.36 33.83 28.75
CA GLY A 377 -19.55 34.34 28.08
C GLY A 377 -19.61 34.01 26.59
N ARG A 378 -20.66 34.53 25.95
CA ARG A 378 -20.99 34.25 24.54
C ARG A 378 -19.89 34.65 23.56
N TYR A 379 -19.13 35.67 23.92
CA TYR A 379 -18.07 36.27 23.10
C TYR A 379 -16.68 36.08 23.69
N GLN A 380 -16.55 35.19 24.70
CA GLN A 380 -15.28 34.84 25.34
C GLN A 380 -14.46 36.06 25.80
N PHE A 381 -15.10 37.02 26.46
CA PHE A 381 -14.41 38.17 27.05
C PHE A 381 -13.38 37.70 28.06
N ILE A 382 -12.16 38.23 28.00
CA ILE A 382 -11.23 38.15 29.13
C ILE A 382 -11.58 39.22 30.16
N GLY A 383 -11.31 38.95 31.44
CA GLY A 383 -11.74 39.82 32.54
C GLY A 383 -11.36 41.28 32.37
N SER A 384 -10.13 41.57 31.90
CA SER A 384 -9.67 42.94 31.67
C SER A 384 -10.41 43.67 30.54
N THR A 385 -10.79 42.95 29.48
CA THR A 385 -11.57 43.54 28.36
C THR A 385 -13.00 43.80 28.81
N TRP A 386 -13.59 42.88 29.57
CA TRP A 386 -14.90 43.11 30.20
C TRP A 386 -14.88 44.33 31.12
N ASP A 387 -13.88 44.47 31.99
CA ASP A 387 -13.77 45.60 32.91
C ASP A 387 -13.69 46.96 32.18
N ALA A 388 -12.97 46.99 31.05
CA ALA A 388 -12.86 48.18 30.21
C ALA A 388 -14.20 48.53 29.54
N GLU A 389 -14.88 47.55 28.94
CA GLU A 389 -16.15 47.74 28.26
C GLU A 389 -17.30 48.06 29.23
N ALA A 390 -17.38 47.36 30.36
CA ALA A 390 -18.36 47.61 31.40
C ALA A 390 -18.22 49.03 31.96
N LYS A 391 -16.99 49.51 32.17
CA LYS A 391 -16.74 50.90 32.59
C LYS A 391 -17.12 51.90 31.50
N LYS A 392 -16.76 51.63 30.24
CA LYS A 392 -17.03 52.51 29.10
C LYS A 392 -18.52 52.71 28.87
N LEU A 393 -19.29 51.61 28.95
CA LEU A 393 -20.71 51.57 28.63
C LEU A 393 -21.61 51.69 29.88
N GLY A 394 -21.03 51.71 31.08
CA GLY A 394 -21.77 51.78 32.35
C GLY A 394 -22.56 50.49 32.67
N LEU A 395 -22.06 49.33 32.24
CA LEU A 395 -22.71 48.04 32.46
C LEU A 395 -22.52 47.59 33.91
N LYS A 396 -23.62 47.17 34.55
CA LYS A 396 -23.63 46.80 35.98
C LYS A 396 -23.56 45.30 36.26
N ASP A 397 -23.73 44.49 35.22
CA ASP A 397 -23.75 43.04 35.31
C ASP A 397 -23.28 42.42 33.97
N PHE A 398 -22.95 41.12 34.00
CA PHE A 398 -22.52 40.33 32.85
C PHE A 398 -23.69 39.59 32.17
N SER A 399 -24.92 40.14 32.26
CA SER A 399 -26.11 39.52 31.67
C SER A 399 -25.99 39.35 30.15
N PRO A 400 -26.75 38.40 29.55
CA PRO A 400 -26.73 38.18 28.11
C PRO A 400 -26.86 39.46 27.26
N ALA A 401 -27.77 40.37 27.64
CA ALA A 401 -27.96 41.63 26.92
C ALA A 401 -26.76 42.59 27.04
N ASN A 402 -26.06 42.57 28.18
CA ASN A 402 -24.87 43.40 28.41
C ASN A 402 -23.62 42.79 27.76
N GLN A 403 -23.53 41.46 27.65
CA GLN A 403 -22.51 40.80 26.83
C GLN A 403 -22.64 41.17 25.35
N ASP A 404 -23.87 41.18 24.83
CA ASP A 404 -24.16 41.61 23.46
C ASP A 404 -23.77 43.07 23.23
N ALA A 405 -24.12 43.96 24.16
CA ALA A 405 -23.80 45.39 24.09
C ALA A 405 -22.29 45.64 24.07
N ALA A 406 -21.55 45.01 24.99
CA ALA A 406 -20.10 45.10 25.04
C ALA A 406 -19.44 44.54 23.77
N ALA A 407 -19.96 43.43 23.23
CA ALA A 407 -19.35 42.80 22.05
C ALA A 407 -19.59 43.64 20.79
N TRP A 408 -20.76 44.24 20.68
CA TRP A 408 -21.09 45.15 19.58
C TRP A 408 -20.24 46.42 19.59
N ASP A 409 -20.07 47.04 20.76
CA ASP A 409 -19.24 48.24 20.89
C ASP A 409 -17.75 47.95 20.63
N LEU A 410 -17.25 46.84 21.18
CA LEU A 410 -15.88 46.39 20.98
C LEU A 410 -15.61 46.08 19.49
N ALA A 411 -16.54 45.43 18.79
CA ALA A 411 -16.40 45.13 17.37
C ALA A 411 -16.30 46.40 16.53
N GLN A 412 -17.15 47.39 16.82
CA GLN A 412 -17.11 48.69 16.14
C GLN A 412 -15.80 49.43 16.42
N THR A 413 -15.34 49.41 17.67
CA THR A 413 -14.10 50.07 18.11
C THR A 413 -12.88 49.45 17.42
N GLU A 414 -12.75 48.13 17.46
CA GLU A 414 -11.64 47.38 16.86
C GLU A 414 -11.60 47.50 15.34
N TYR A 415 -12.75 47.38 14.70
CA TYR A 415 -12.84 47.50 13.24
C TYR A 415 -12.42 48.90 12.78
N LYS A 416 -12.90 49.95 13.47
CA LYS A 416 -12.54 51.33 13.17
C LYS A 416 -11.07 51.61 13.44
N ALA A 417 -10.51 51.09 14.53
CA ALA A 417 -9.10 51.24 14.85
C ALA A 417 -8.18 50.64 13.78
N LYS A 418 -8.55 49.48 13.21
CA LYS A 418 -7.72 48.78 12.20
C LYS A 418 -7.91 49.29 10.78
N THR A 419 -9.13 49.67 10.42
CA THR A 419 -9.48 49.97 9.01
C THR A 419 -9.75 51.45 8.76
N GLY A 420 -9.95 52.25 9.82
CA GLY A 420 -10.43 53.63 9.74
C GLY A 420 -11.91 53.76 9.35
N LYS A 421 -12.62 52.65 9.08
CA LYS A 421 -14.00 52.65 8.57
C LYS A 421 -15.02 52.34 9.68
N ASP A 422 -16.25 52.81 9.49
CA ASP A 422 -17.38 52.47 10.35
C ASP A 422 -17.92 51.06 10.03
N LEU A 423 -18.00 50.20 11.04
CA LEU A 423 -18.37 48.79 10.87
C LEU A 423 -19.78 48.60 10.34
N LEU A 424 -20.76 49.33 10.90
CA LEU A 424 -22.15 49.20 10.50
C LEU A 424 -22.36 49.66 9.05
N THR A 425 -21.65 50.71 8.63
CA THR A 425 -21.65 51.19 7.25
C THR A 425 -21.12 50.13 6.29
N VAL A 426 -20.04 49.42 6.63
CA VAL A 426 -19.52 48.35 5.79
C VAL A 426 -20.49 47.17 5.71
N LEU A 427 -21.08 46.76 6.82
CA LEU A 427 -22.08 45.68 6.84
C LEU A 427 -23.31 46.00 5.99
N LYS A 428 -23.69 47.28 5.88
CA LYS A 428 -24.82 47.75 5.06
C LYS A 428 -24.46 48.09 3.62
N SER A 429 -23.19 48.01 3.25
CA SER A 429 -22.70 48.55 1.97
C SER A 429 -23.14 47.76 0.74
N GLY A 430 -23.50 46.48 0.89
CA GLY A 430 -23.71 45.56 -0.23
C GLY A 430 -22.42 45.18 -0.97
N ASP A 431 -21.25 45.68 -0.54
CA ASP A 431 -19.96 45.26 -1.08
C ASP A 431 -19.56 43.92 -0.45
N HIS A 432 -19.77 42.84 -1.20
CA HIS A 432 -19.51 41.49 -0.72
C HIS A 432 -18.05 41.28 -0.33
N ALA A 433 -17.10 41.90 -1.03
CA ALA A 433 -15.69 41.76 -0.70
C ALA A 433 -15.36 42.45 0.62
N ALA A 434 -15.83 43.69 0.82
CA ALA A 434 -15.63 44.43 2.06
C ALA A 434 -16.34 43.76 3.26
N ILE A 435 -17.55 43.22 3.05
CA ILE A 435 -18.30 42.48 4.07
C ILE A 435 -17.57 41.20 4.45
N ASN A 436 -17.14 40.40 3.48
CA ASN A 436 -16.38 39.16 3.73
C ASN A 436 -15.07 39.40 4.46
N ASP A 437 -14.54 40.62 4.38
CA ASP A 437 -13.32 41.01 5.06
C ASP A 437 -13.49 41.32 6.55
N VAL A 438 -14.70 41.66 6.98
CA VAL A 438 -15.00 42.10 8.35
C VAL A 438 -14.51 41.09 9.41
N PRO A 439 -14.80 39.77 9.31
CA PRO A 439 -14.28 38.80 10.27
C PRO A 439 -12.76 38.77 10.37
N ARG A 440 -12.06 38.97 9.25
CA ARG A 440 -10.60 38.97 9.20
C ARG A 440 -10.00 40.15 9.94
N GLN A 441 -10.59 41.32 9.80
CA GLN A 441 -10.16 42.52 10.51
C GLN A 441 -10.38 42.40 12.03
N LEU A 442 -11.43 41.68 12.46
CA LEU A 442 -11.75 41.48 13.87
C LEU A 442 -10.98 40.33 14.55
N SER A 443 -10.26 39.52 13.79
CA SER A 443 -9.57 38.30 14.27
C SER A 443 -8.50 38.50 15.35
N GLY A 444 -8.00 39.73 15.51
CA GLY A 444 -7.07 40.08 16.58
C GLY A 444 -7.73 40.14 17.97
N GLN A 445 -9.05 40.36 18.03
CA GLN A 445 -9.84 40.42 19.27
C GLN A 445 -10.56 39.10 19.53
N TRP A 446 -11.08 38.46 18.48
CA TRP A 446 -11.72 37.14 18.52
C TRP A 446 -10.91 36.15 17.70
N SER A 447 -10.07 35.37 18.38
CA SER A 447 -9.13 34.47 17.73
C SER A 447 -9.80 33.32 16.99
N SER A 448 -11.10 33.07 17.19
CA SER A 448 -11.87 32.09 16.43
C SER A 448 -12.21 32.56 15.00
N LEU A 449 -12.04 33.85 14.68
CA LEU A 449 -12.31 34.39 13.35
C LEU A 449 -11.12 34.16 12.37
N PRO A 450 -11.36 34.17 11.04
CA PRO A 450 -10.31 33.97 10.04
C PRO A 450 -9.12 34.93 10.24
N GLY A 451 -7.89 34.42 10.41
CA GLY A 451 -6.67 35.25 10.57
C GLY A 451 -6.17 35.47 12.01
N GLY A 452 -6.78 34.84 13.03
CA GLY A 452 -6.34 34.91 14.43
C GLY A 452 -5.08 34.10 14.77
N ARG A 453 -4.49 34.33 15.96
CA ARG A 453 -3.24 33.68 16.45
C ARG A 453 -3.40 32.24 16.95
N GLN A 454 -4.62 31.76 17.14
CA GLN A 454 -4.89 30.33 17.32
C GLN A 454 -5.04 29.71 15.92
N PRO A 455 -4.56 28.47 15.65
CA PRO A 455 -4.89 27.80 14.41
C PRO A 455 -6.41 27.82 14.31
N ALA A 456 -6.91 28.54 13.31
CA ALA A 456 -8.33 28.83 13.19
C ALA A 456 -9.09 27.54 13.45
N GLY A 457 -9.96 27.56 14.45
CA GLY A 457 -10.93 26.50 14.70
C GLY A 457 -11.92 26.45 13.54
N GLY A 458 -11.44 26.06 12.37
CA GLY A 458 -12.15 25.66 11.17
C GLY A 458 -13.11 26.66 10.54
N THR A 459 -12.59 27.64 9.81
CA THR A 459 -13.31 28.20 8.65
C THR A 459 -12.43 28.30 7.39
N GLY A 460 -11.29 27.62 7.35
CA GLY A 460 -10.95 26.92 6.11
C GLY A 460 -11.90 25.74 5.99
N ALA A 461 -12.36 25.39 4.79
CA ALA A 461 -13.09 24.15 4.58
C ALA A 461 -12.35 23.04 5.34
N GLY A 462 -12.96 22.51 6.41
CA GLY A 462 -12.36 21.37 7.11
C GLY A 462 -12.15 20.25 6.10
N THR A 463 -11.35 19.24 6.46
CA THR A 463 -11.29 18.01 5.65
C THR A 463 -12.72 17.58 5.25
N PRO A 464 -12.92 16.93 4.10
CA PRO A 464 -14.27 16.51 3.68
C PRO A 464 -15.06 15.81 4.81
N VAL A 465 -14.38 15.04 5.65
CA VAL A 465 -14.92 14.40 6.87
C VAL A 465 -15.41 15.39 7.93
N GLN A 466 -14.67 16.48 8.18
CA GLN A 466 -15.06 17.55 9.10
C GLN A 466 -16.23 18.37 8.56
N ALA A 467 -16.26 18.64 7.25
CA ALA A 467 -17.40 19.30 6.60
C ALA A 467 -18.67 18.46 6.75
N LEU A 468 -18.59 17.15 6.47
CA LEU A 468 -19.68 16.20 6.67
C LEU A 468 -20.16 16.14 8.12
N SER A 469 -19.24 16.19 9.09
CA SER A 469 -19.58 16.17 10.52
C SER A 469 -20.36 17.41 10.97
N ARG A 470 -20.07 18.59 10.37
CA ARG A 470 -20.84 19.82 10.62
C ARG A 470 -22.23 19.73 10.02
N SER A 471 -22.31 19.34 8.75
CA SER A 471 -23.59 19.13 8.06
C SER A 471 -24.49 18.14 8.81
N GLU A 472 -23.92 17.05 9.34
CA GLU A 472 -24.64 16.10 10.18
C GLU A 472 -25.18 16.75 11.45
N GLY A 473 -24.37 17.58 12.13
CA GLY A 473 -24.77 18.31 13.33
C GLY A 473 -25.91 19.29 13.06
N GLU A 474 -25.84 20.04 11.96
CA GLU A 474 -26.88 20.98 11.54
C GLU A 474 -28.20 20.26 11.23
N MET A 475 -28.16 19.15 10.50
CA MET A 475 -29.35 18.34 10.20
C MET A 475 -29.96 17.69 11.44
N LYS A 476 -29.13 17.18 12.36
CA LYS A 476 -29.62 16.66 13.65
C LYS A 476 -30.29 17.75 14.47
N LEU A 477 -29.70 18.94 14.50
CA LEU A 477 -30.30 20.08 15.19
C LEU A 477 -31.64 20.48 14.57
N ALA A 478 -31.74 20.47 13.23
CA ALA A 478 -32.99 20.72 12.53
C ALA A 478 -34.09 19.73 12.96
N VAL A 479 -33.79 18.43 13.03
CA VAL A 479 -34.70 17.39 13.54
C VAL A 479 -35.09 17.61 15.00
N LEU A 480 -34.14 17.97 15.86
CA LEU A 480 -34.39 18.23 17.28
C LEU A 480 -35.24 19.50 17.51
N SER A 481 -35.18 20.45 16.58
CA SER A 481 -35.89 21.73 16.66
C SER A 481 -37.22 21.77 15.90
N ASP A 482 -37.58 20.69 15.17
CA ASP A 482 -38.80 20.63 14.36
C ASP A 482 -40.05 20.52 15.25
N PRO A 483 -40.95 21.53 15.26
CA PRO A 483 -42.16 21.50 16.07
C PRO A 483 -43.10 20.33 15.73
N SER A 484 -43.06 19.79 14.51
CA SER A 484 -43.89 18.65 14.10
C SER A 484 -43.42 17.32 14.71
N MET A 485 -42.20 17.28 15.27
CA MET A 485 -41.60 16.09 15.89
C MET A 485 -41.47 16.19 17.41
N ALA A 486 -41.75 17.36 18.00
CA ALA A 486 -41.54 17.63 19.43
C ALA A 486 -42.28 16.64 20.36
N ASP A 487 -43.49 16.24 19.98
CA ASP A 487 -44.34 15.30 20.74
C ASP A 487 -44.39 13.88 20.13
N ARG A 488 -43.51 13.57 19.15
CA ARG A 488 -43.45 12.28 18.43
C ARG A 488 -42.05 11.66 18.52
N PRO A 489 -41.66 11.07 19.67
CA PRO A 489 -40.28 10.62 19.91
C PRO A 489 -39.83 9.50 18.96
N GLN A 490 -40.76 8.65 18.49
CA GLN A 490 -40.44 7.60 17.52
C GLN A 490 -40.13 8.18 16.13
N MET A 491 -40.85 9.23 15.72
CA MET A 491 -40.59 9.97 14.48
C MET A 491 -39.23 10.67 14.54
N GLN A 492 -38.94 11.36 15.64
CA GLN A 492 -37.67 12.06 15.84
C GLN A 492 -36.47 11.09 15.84
N SER A 493 -36.59 9.96 16.55
CA SER A 493 -35.55 8.92 16.58
C SER A 493 -35.30 8.29 15.21
N ALA A 494 -36.36 7.98 14.46
CA ALA A 494 -36.24 7.45 13.10
C ALA A 494 -35.54 8.42 12.15
N ALA A 495 -35.86 9.72 12.24
CA ALA A 495 -35.21 10.77 11.46
C ALA A 495 -33.71 10.90 11.78
N LEU A 496 -33.34 10.95 13.07
CA LEU A 496 -31.94 11.01 13.53
C LEU A 496 -31.13 9.80 13.07
N ASN A 497 -31.69 8.59 13.18
CA ASN A 497 -31.04 7.36 12.74
C ASN A 497 -30.81 7.34 11.23
N ARG A 498 -31.77 7.80 10.44
CA ARG A 498 -31.63 7.91 8.99
C ARG A 498 -30.50 8.86 8.58
N ILE A 499 -30.39 10.02 9.26
CA ILE A 499 -29.30 10.99 9.06
C ILE A 499 -27.95 10.40 9.45
N ASN A 500 -27.87 9.69 10.59
CA ASN A 500 -26.64 9.00 11.01
C ASN A 500 -26.11 8.05 9.93
N VAL A 501 -26.99 7.21 9.37
CA VAL A 501 -26.63 6.21 8.34
C VAL A 501 -26.15 6.89 7.05
N TYR A 502 -26.79 7.98 6.63
CA TYR A 502 -26.34 8.74 5.46
C TYR A 502 -24.94 9.31 5.66
N PHE A 503 -24.69 9.97 6.80
CA PHE A 503 -23.40 10.60 7.06
C PHE A 503 -22.27 9.62 7.37
N SER A 504 -22.56 8.46 7.96
CA SER A 504 -21.57 7.39 8.11
C SER A 504 -21.08 6.89 6.76
N ALA A 505 -21.98 6.67 5.80
CA ALA A 505 -21.61 6.25 4.45
C ALA A 505 -20.78 7.32 3.71
N GLN A 506 -21.17 8.60 3.80
CA GLN A 506 -20.40 9.69 3.19
C GLN A 506 -18.99 9.84 3.79
N ARG A 507 -18.84 9.67 5.10
CA ARG A 507 -17.51 9.70 5.76
C ARG A 507 -16.62 8.55 5.32
N GLU A 508 -17.20 7.37 5.15
CA GLU A 508 -16.47 6.20 4.66
C GLU A 508 -15.91 6.47 3.26
N THR A 509 -16.74 7.00 2.34
CA THR A 509 -16.28 7.41 1.01
C THR A 509 -15.17 8.47 1.08
N ALA A 510 -15.37 9.55 1.84
CA ALA A 510 -14.37 10.61 1.99
C ALA A 510 -13.03 10.11 2.58
N THR A 511 -13.07 9.13 3.48
CA THR A 511 -11.88 8.53 4.10
C THR A 511 -11.12 7.65 3.09
N ASN A 512 -11.86 6.88 2.28
CA ASN A 512 -11.27 6.06 1.22
C ASN A 512 -10.62 6.93 0.15
N ASP A 513 -11.27 8.01 -0.28
CA ASP A 513 -10.74 8.95 -1.26
C ASP A 513 -9.48 9.67 -0.75
N ALA A 514 -9.47 10.12 0.50
CA ALA A 514 -8.30 10.73 1.13
C ALA A 514 -7.11 9.75 1.22
N SER A 515 -7.39 8.47 1.51
CA SER A 515 -6.37 7.42 1.57
C SER A 515 -5.80 7.11 0.18
N ALA A 516 -6.66 7.02 -0.83
CA ALA A 516 -6.25 6.83 -2.22
C ALA A 516 -5.41 8.01 -2.73
N PHE A 517 -5.83 9.25 -2.43
CA PHE A 517 -5.07 10.46 -2.74
C PHE A 517 -3.68 10.44 -2.09
N LYS A 518 -3.60 10.12 -0.79
CA LYS A 518 -2.33 10.05 -0.07
C LYS A 518 -1.39 9.00 -0.67
N LEU A 519 -1.90 7.84 -1.05
CA LEU A 519 -1.10 6.80 -1.69
C LEU A 519 -0.60 7.26 -3.08
N LYS A 520 -1.46 7.87 -3.89
CA LYS A 520 -1.04 8.46 -5.18
C LYS A 520 0.03 9.53 -4.99
N LEU A 521 -0.11 10.39 -3.98
CA LEU A 521 0.86 11.44 -3.66
C LEU A 521 2.22 10.85 -3.28
N GLN A 522 2.22 9.84 -2.42
CA GLN A 522 3.44 9.15 -2.02
C GLN A 522 4.11 8.45 -3.21
N ASN A 523 3.34 7.72 -4.01
CA ASN A 523 3.87 6.98 -5.16
C ASN A 523 4.43 7.91 -6.23
N SER A 524 3.70 8.96 -6.61
CA SER A 524 4.15 9.94 -7.62
C SER A 524 5.38 10.72 -7.15
N THR A 525 5.44 11.11 -5.88
CA THR A 525 6.63 11.76 -5.32
C THR A 525 7.84 10.81 -5.34
N ALA A 526 7.65 9.54 -4.98
CA ALA A 526 8.73 8.54 -5.03
C ALA A 526 9.17 8.25 -6.48
N GLU A 527 8.23 8.12 -7.42
CA GLU A 527 8.50 7.94 -8.85
C GLU A 527 9.32 9.09 -9.42
N ALA A 528 8.98 10.33 -9.04
CA ALA A 528 9.74 11.51 -9.46
C ALA A 528 11.20 11.45 -8.97
N LEU A 529 11.40 11.14 -7.69
CA LEU A 529 12.74 11.09 -7.09
C LEU A 529 13.60 9.94 -7.63
N ASP A 530 12.99 8.85 -8.08
CA ASP A 530 13.70 7.69 -8.65
C ASP A 530 13.98 7.86 -10.15
N THR A 531 12.97 8.29 -10.91
CA THR A 531 13.04 8.30 -12.38
C THR A 531 13.36 9.66 -12.98
N GLY A 532 13.13 10.75 -12.23
CA GLY A 532 13.22 12.13 -12.70
C GLY A 532 11.95 12.66 -13.36
N SER A 533 10.87 11.86 -13.40
CA SER A 533 9.59 12.26 -13.99
C SER A 533 8.43 11.53 -13.31
N VAL A 534 7.20 11.96 -13.57
CA VAL A 534 6.00 11.26 -13.11
C VAL A 534 5.11 10.97 -14.30
N LYS A 535 4.76 9.71 -14.53
CA LYS A 535 3.91 9.32 -15.66
C LYS A 535 2.49 9.88 -15.57
N THR A 536 1.92 9.85 -14.37
CA THR A 536 0.57 10.35 -14.08
C THR A 536 0.63 11.33 -12.92
N PRO A 537 0.99 12.61 -13.16
CA PRO A 537 1.10 13.59 -12.10
C PRO A 537 -0.28 13.95 -11.54
N LEU A 538 -0.34 14.17 -10.22
CA LEU A 538 -1.52 14.71 -9.57
C LEU A 538 -1.80 16.14 -10.03
N SER A 539 -3.08 16.45 -10.24
CA SER A 539 -3.57 17.78 -10.61
C SER A 539 -3.82 18.67 -9.39
N GLN A 540 -3.82 19.99 -9.58
CA GLN A 540 -4.18 20.94 -8.52
C GLN A 540 -5.59 20.68 -7.99
N ASP A 541 -6.53 20.30 -8.86
CA ASP A 541 -7.91 19.99 -8.49
C ASP A 541 -8.03 18.77 -7.56
N GLU A 542 -7.18 17.76 -7.75
CA GLU A 542 -7.12 16.61 -6.83
C GLU A 542 -6.64 17.03 -5.43
N PHE A 543 -5.68 17.96 -5.35
CA PHE A 543 -5.22 18.51 -4.07
C PHE A 543 -6.29 19.38 -3.40
N THR A 544 -6.92 20.29 -4.14
CA THR A 544 -7.98 21.16 -3.58
C THR A 544 -9.21 20.35 -3.17
N SER A 545 -9.54 19.29 -3.91
CA SER A 545 -10.63 18.36 -3.54
C SER A 545 -10.31 17.58 -2.27
N ALA A 546 -9.08 17.11 -2.10
CA ALA A 546 -8.69 16.30 -0.95
C ALA A 546 -8.43 17.11 0.32
N LEU A 547 -7.85 18.32 0.19
CA LEU A 547 -7.31 19.10 1.31
C LEU A 547 -8.01 20.46 1.52
N GLY A 548 -8.91 20.84 0.62
CA GLY A 548 -9.49 22.19 0.57
C GLY A 548 -8.61 23.17 -0.21
N GLU A 549 -9.16 24.35 -0.54
CA GLU A 549 -8.53 25.29 -1.49
C GLU A 549 -7.15 25.80 -1.04
N ALA A 550 -7.05 26.36 0.16
CA ALA A 550 -5.80 26.97 0.65
C ALA A 550 -4.68 25.94 0.94
N GLU A 551 -5.02 24.81 1.59
CA GLU A 551 -4.03 23.77 1.89
C GLU A 551 -3.69 22.96 0.64
N GLY A 552 -4.67 22.68 -0.22
CA GLY A 552 -4.47 22.00 -1.50
C GLY A 552 -3.51 22.76 -2.41
N GLN A 553 -3.67 24.08 -2.55
CA GLN A 553 -2.74 24.92 -3.30
C GLN A 553 -1.31 24.85 -2.75
N ARG A 554 -1.14 24.94 -1.42
CA ARG A 554 0.19 24.88 -0.78
C ARG A 554 0.86 23.52 -0.98
N GLN A 555 0.13 22.44 -0.76
CA GLN A 555 0.66 21.07 -0.89
C GLN A 555 0.91 20.70 -2.35
N TYR A 556 0.13 21.24 -3.29
CA TYR A 556 0.40 21.09 -4.72
C TYR A 556 1.71 21.75 -5.13
N ALA A 557 1.99 22.96 -4.63
CA ALA A 557 3.27 23.64 -4.86
C ALA A 557 4.46 22.83 -4.29
N GLU A 558 4.32 22.26 -3.09
CA GLU A 558 5.34 21.36 -2.51
C GLU A 558 5.53 20.07 -3.34
N TYR A 559 4.44 19.49 -3.84
CA TYR A 559 4.50 18.34 -4.73
C TYR A 559 5.24 18.67 -6.04
N GLN A 560 4.89 19.79 -6.69
CA GLN A 560 5.60 20.25 -7.89
C GLN A 560 7.09 20.48 -7.64
N ALA A 561 7.44 21.09 -6.50
CA ALA A 561 8.84 21.28 -6.12
C ALA A 561 9.59 19.95 -5.94
N ASN A 562 8.93 18.91 -5.41
CA ASN A 562 9.54 17.58 -5.29
C ASN A 562 9.64 16.87 -6.65
N VAL A 563 8.69 17.08 -7.55
CA VAL A 563 8.77 16.56 -8.93
C VAL A 563 9.95 17.19 -9.66
N GLN A 564 10.11 18.52 -9.54
CA GLN A 564 11.25 19.24 -10.11
C GLN A 564 12.58 18.76 -9.51
N LEU A 565 12.64 18.55 -8.19
CA LEU A 565 13.83 17.97 -7.55
C LEU A 565 14.20 16.62 -8.15
N GLY A 566 13.22 15.75 -8.39
CA GLY A 566 13.46 14.47 -9.05
C GLY A 566 14.12 14.64 -10.42
N ALA A 567 13.59 15.54 -11.25
CA ALA A 567 14.15 15.86 -12.56
C ALA A 567 15.58 16.40 -12.46
N ASP A 568 15.82 17.32 -11.52
CA ASP A 568 17.14 17.90 -11.30
C ASP A 568 18.15 16.86 -10.77
N MET A 569 17.74 15.98 -9.85
CA MET A 569 18.54 14.85 -9.35
C MET A 569 18.93 13.86 -10.46
N ARG A 570 18.10 13.73 -11.51
CA ARG A 570 18.45 12.97 -12.71
C ARG A 570 19.46 13.73 -13.56
N ALA A 571 19.21 15.03 -13.77
CA ALA A 571 20.00 15.87 -14.66
C ALA A 571 21.44 16.13 -14.16
N ILE A 572 21.68 16.17 -12.85
CA ILE A 572 23.02 16.41 -12.27
C ILE A 572 24.10 15.44 -12.74
N ALA A 573 23.74 14.23 -13.19
CA ALA A 573 24.71 13.27 -13.71
C ALA A 573 25.43 13.75 -14.98
N SER A 574 24.78 14.63 -15.75
CA SER A 574 25.26 15.17 -17.01
C SER A 574 25.75 16.62 -16.90
N MET A 575 25.73 17.22 -15.71
CA MET A 575 26.09 18.61 -15.47
C MET A 575 27.60 18.79 -15.22
N SER A 576 28.16 19.91 -15.71
CA SER A 576 29.53 20.31 -15.35
C SER A 576 29.61 20.72 -13.87
N PRO A 577 30.82 20.77 -13.26
CA PRO A 577 30.99 21.22 -11.88
C PRO A 577 30.40 22.62 -11.62
N GLU A 578 30.50 23.54 -12.58
CA GLU A 578 29.92 24.88 -12.47
C GLU A 578 28.39 24.84 -12.48
N GLN A 579 27.78 24.01 -13.33
CA GLN A 579 26.33 23.82 -13.39
C GLN A 579 25.79 23.19 -12.09
N ILE A 580 26.51 22.22 -11.53
CA ILE A 580 26.17 21.63 -10.23
C ILE A 580 26.23 22.70 -9.13
N ALA A 581 27.26 23.56 -9.10
CA ALA A 581 27.36 24.64 -8.10
C ALA A 581 26.21 25.66 -8.21
N GLN A 582 25.77 25.99 -9.44
CA GLN A 582 24.60 26.83 -9.67
C GLN A 582 23.31 26.16 -9.16
N MET A 583 23.14 24.87 -9.43
CA MET A 583 22.00 24.10 -8.94
C MET A 583 21.96 24.04 -7.40
N GLN A 584 23.11 23.80 -6.77
CA GLN A 584 23.21 23.81 -5.30
C GLN A 584 22.85 25.18 -4.71
N THR A 585 23.22 26.26 -5.39
CA THR A 585 22.84 27.62 -4.98
C THR A 585 21.33 27.84 -5.11
N HIS A 586 20.71 27.36 -6.19
CA HIS A 586 19.26 27.45 -6.40
C HIS A 586 18.46 26.73 -5.29
N TYR A 587 18.95 25.60 -4.80
CA TYR A 587 18.31 24.84 -3.73
C TYR A 587 18.65 25.33 -2.31
N GLN A 588 19.40 26.42 -2.13
CA GLN A 588 19.67 26.95 -0.80
C GLN A 588 18.38 27.43 -0.12
N PRO A 589 18.08 26.97 1.11
CA PRO A 589 16.87 27.38 1.81
C PRO A 589 16.87 28.88 2.12
N GLU A 590 15.78 29.56 1.79
CA GLU A 590 15.61 31.00 2.00
C GLU A 590 15.32 31.31 3.48
N PRO A 591 16.22 32.01 4.20
CA PRO A 591 16.02 32.32 5.62
C PRO A 591 14.71 33.07 5.87
N GLY A 592 13.89 32.56 6.80
CA GLY A 592 12.60 33.17 7.17
C GLY A 592 11.40 32.71 6.36
N SER A 593 11.57 31.82 5.37
CA SER A 593 10.45 31.24 4.62
C SER A 593 9.57 30.29 5.46
N ASP A 594 8.26 30.34 5.25
CA ASP A 594 7.27 29.45 5.88
C ASP A 594 7.49 27.95 5.54
N ASN A 595 8.23 27.64 4.48
CA ASN A 595 8.57 26.26 4.07
C ASN A 595 10.07 25.93 4.15
N TYR A 596 10.84 26.66 4.96
CA TYR A 596 12.30 26.49 5.13
C TYR A 596 12.73 25.03 5.35
N VAL A 597 11.99 24.27 6.18
CA VAL A 597 12.30 22.85 6.46
C VAL A 597 12.15 21.98 5.21
N ALA A 598 11.14 22.23 4.38
CA ALA A 598 10.94 21.48 3.14
C ALA A 598 12.03 21.80 2.11
N GLN A 599 12.40 23.09 1.98
CA GLN A 599 13.53 23.51 1.15
C GLN A 599 14.85 22.84 1.61
N GLY A 600 15.12 22.83 2.92
CA GLY A 600 16.30 22.17 3.50
C GLY A 600 16.37 20.67 3.17
N ARG A 601 15.24 19.96 3.27
CA ARG A 601 15.18 18.54 2.88
C ARG A 601 15.50 18.32 1.40
N ARG A 602 14.99 19.18 0.51
CA ARG A 602 15.29 19.11 -0.92
C ARG A 602 16.77 19.36 -1.20
N ALA A 603 17.36 20.37 -0.56
CA ALA A 603 18.78 20.66 -0.65
C ALA A 603 19.64 19.46 -0.21
N ASP A 604 19.28 18.82 0.91
CA ASP A 604 19.97 17.63 1.42
C ASP A 604 19.85 16.44 0.46
N GLN A 605 18.68 16.24 -0.15
CA GLN A 605 18.45 15.17 -1.14
C GLN A 605 19.28 15.39 -2.41
N LEU A 606 19.30 16.61 -2.93
CA LEU A 606 20.16 16.99 -4.07
C LEU A 606 21.63 16.75 -3.75
N ASN A 607 22.11 17.23 -2.60
CA ASN A 607 23.52 17.07 -2.18
C ASN A 607 23.92 15.60 -2.02
N LYS A 608 23.02 14.75 -1.52
CA LYS A 608 23.24 13.30 -1.47
C LYS A 608 23.37 12.68 -2.86
N ALA A 609 22.50 13.09 -3.79
CA ALA A 609 22.56 12.61 -5.17
C ALA A 609 23.86 13.05 -5.87
N ILE A 610 24.29 14.29 -5.67
CA ILE A 610 25.59 14.80 -6.15
C ILE A 610 26.74 13.95 -5.58
N ALA A 611 26.78 13.75 -4.26
CA ALA A 611 27.83 12.95 -3.62
C ALA A 611 27.86 11.51 -4.14
N GLN A 612 26.70 10.90 -4.38
CA GLN A 612 26.61 9.55 -4.96
C GLN A 612 27.15 9.51 -6.39
N ASN A 613 26.83 10.51 -7.22
CA ASN A 613 27.37 10.60 -8.58
C ASN A 613 28.89 10.78 -8.58
N GLU A 614 29.43 11.63 -7.70
CA GLU A 614 30.88 11.81 -7.56
C GLU A 614 31.59 10.51 -7.12
N GLN A 615 30.99 9.73 -6.21
CA GLN A 615 31.54 8.43 -5.81
C GLN A 615 31.57 7.42 -6.98
N LEU A 616 30.48 7.34 -7.75
CA LEU A 616 30.42 6.43 -8.91
C LEU A 616 31.40 6.86 -10.00
N LYS A 617 31.48 8.17 -10.28
CA LYS A 617 32.41 8.77 -11.24
C LYS A 617 33.87 8.55 -10.84
N ALA A 618 34.21 8.69 -9.55
CA ALA A 618 35.57 8.43 -9.06
C ALA A 618 35.98 6.95 -9.17
N LYS A 619 35.02 6.02 -9.03
CA LYS A 619 35.29 4.57 -9.11
C LYS A 619 35.61 4.13 -10.53
N ASP A 620 34.71 4.43 -11.46
CA ASP A 620 34.89 4.14 -12.89
C ASP A 620 34.18 5.23 -13.71
N PRO A 621 34.91 6.28 -14.12
CA PRO A 621 34.32 7.43 -14.80
C PRO A 621 33.74 7.06 -16.18
N ALA A 622 34.26 6.03 -16.84
CA ALA A 622 33.71 5.53 -18.08
C ALA A 622 32.39 4.77 -17.82
N MET A 623 32.35 3.89 -16.81
CA MET A 623 31.09 3.20 -16.47
C MET A 623 30.01 4.16 -15.93
N PHE A 624 30.42 5.21 -15.20
CA PHE A 624 29.52 6.26 -14.74
C PHE A 624 28.78 6.89 -15.91
N LEU A 625 29.49 7.35 -16.94
CA LEU A 625 28.87 7.91 -18.14
C LEU A 625 27.86 6.93 -18.78
N ILE A 626 28.26 5.67 -19.00
CA ILE A 626 27.37 4.68 -19.63
C ILE A 626 26.09 4.43 -18.83
N SER A 627 26.19 4.47 -17.50
CA SER A 627 25.08 4.12 -16.60
C SER A 627 24.22 5.30 -16.16
N ARG A 628 24.75 6.53 -16.21
CA ARG A 628 24.12 7.71 -15.63
C ARG A 628 23.86 8.84 -16.62
N THR A 629 24.45 8.82 -17.81
CA THR A 629 24.24 9.87 -18.82
C THR A 629 23.75 9.30 -20.14
N ASP A 630 22.94 10.08 -20.85
CA ASP A 630 22.41 9.68 -22.15
C ASP A 630 23.53 9.57 -23.19
N ALA A 631 24.44 10.56 -23.23
CA ALA A 631 25.58 10.57 -24.14
C ALA A 631 26.48 9.33 -24.00
N GLY A 632 26.77 8.90 -22.77
CA GLY A 632 27.55 7.70 -22.51
C GLY A 632 26.79 6.43 -22.89
N ASN A 633 25.50 6.37 -22.56
CA ASN A 633 24.65 5.22 -22.87
C ASN A 633 24.46 5.03 -24.38
N GLU A 634 24.14 6.10 -25.11
CA GLU A 634 23.96 6.10 -26.55
C GLU A 634 25.25 5.70 -27.28
N ALA A 635 26.39 6.26 -26.87
CA ALA A 635 27.70 5.89 -27.42
C ALA A 635 27.99 4.40 -27.21
N TRP A 636 27.67 3.86 -26.02
CA TRP A 636 27.83 2.45 -25.71
C TRP A 636 26.92 1.56 -26.57
N GLN A 637 25.63 1.90 -26.68
CA GLN A 637 24.68 1.15 -27.49
C GLN A 637 25.08 1.13 -28.96
N HIS A 638 25.48 2.27 -29.52
CA HIS A 638 25.97 2.36 -30.90
C HIS A 638 27.21 1.48 -31.12
N PHE A 639 28.19 1.56 -30.22
CA PHE A 639 29.40 0.73 -30.30
C PHE A 639 29.07 -0.77 -30.22
N GLN A 640 28.24 -1.19 -29.27
CA GLN A 640 27.85 -2.59 -29.11
C GLN A 640 27.05 -3.11 -30.30
N GLY A 641 26.14 -2.30 -30.87
CA GLY A 641 25.38 -2.65 -32.06
C GLY A 641 26.29 -2.99 -33.24
N ILE A 642 27.29 -2.16 -33.52
CA ILE A 642 28.26 -2.41 -34.60
C ILE A 642 29.19 -3.60 -34.28
N LEU A 643 29.60 -3.74 -33.01
CA LEU A 643 30.51 -4.82 -32.62
C LEU A 643 29.87 -6.21 -32.75
N THR A 644 28.56 -6.31 -32.48
CA THR A 644 27.80 -7.56 -32.51
C THR A 644 27.18 -7.87 -33.87
N ASP A 645 27.11 -6.92 -34.81
CA ASP A 645 26.64 -7.16 -36.16
C ASP A 645 27.63 -8.03 -36.97
N PRO A 646 27.24 -9.25 -37.40
CA PRO A 646 28.09 -10.12 -38.19
C PRO A 646 28.43 -9.55 -39.58
N LYS A 647 27.69 -8.55 -40.06
CA LYS A 647 27.90 -7.90 -41.36
C LYS A 647 28.81 -6.68 -41.29
N ALA A 648 29.10 -6.16 -40.10
CA ALA A 648 29.94 -4.97 -39.93
C ALA A 648 31.40 -5.24 -40.31
N SER A 649 31.93 -4.43 -41.23
CA SER A 649 33.31 -4.53 -41.69
C SER A 649 34.33 -4.15 -40.59
N PRO A 650 35.60 -4.56 -40.70
CA PRO A 650 36.64 -4.14 -39.77
C PRO A 650 36.77 -2.62 -39.64
N ASP A 651 36.62 -1.87 -40.74
CA ASP A 651 36.69 -0.41 -40.74
C ASP A 651 35.49 0.21 -40.01
N GLN A 652 34.27 -0.33 -40.19
CA GLN A 652 33.09 0.12 -39.45
C GLN A 652 33.27 -0.07 -37.94
N ARG A 653 33.80 -1.23 -37.53
CA ARG A 653 34.11 -1.52 -36.11
C ARG A 653 35.16 -0.56 -35.57
N LYS A 654 36.21 -0.25 -36.35
CA LYS A 654 37.24 0.71 -35.98
C LYS A 654 36.70 2.12 -35.78
N VAL A 655 35.87 2.60 -36.70
CA VAL A 655 35.24 3.92 -36.60
C VAL A 655 34.33 3.99 -35.36
N ALA A 656 33.49 2.97 -35.13
CA ALA A 656 32.60 2.93 -33.97
C ALA A 656 33.38 2.91 -32.64
N ALA A 657 34.48 2.15 -32.56
CA ALA A 657 35.36 2.10 -31.40
C ALA A 657 36.05 3.46 -31.14
N GLY A 658 36.54 4.12 -32.20
CA GLY A 658 37.13 5.45 -32.12
C GLY A 658 36.14 6.51 -31.63
N MET A 659 34.93 6.53 -32.19
CA MET A 659 33.85 7.44 -31.76
C MET A 659 33.48 7.22 -30.29
N PHE A 660 33.32 5.96 -29.88
CA PHE A 660 33.02 5.63 -28.50
C PHE A 660 34.12 6.15 -27.56
N ALA A 661 35.37 5.80 -27.81
CA ALA A 661 36.49 6.24 -26.98
C ALA A 661 36.61 7.77 -26.91
N GLU A 662 36.34 8.47 -28.01
CA GLU A 662 36.37 9.94 -28.05
C GLU A 662 35.26 10.54 -27.18
N THR A 663 34.02 10.08 -27.33
CA THR A 663 32.89 10.52 -26.48
C THR A 663 33.18 10.25 -25.01
N MET A 664 33.70 9.06 -24.67
CA MET A 664 34.04 8.76 -23.28
C MET A 664 35.05 9.75 -22.69
N LYS A 665 36.10 10.07 -23.44
CA LYS A 665 37.15 10.99 -22.97
C LYS A 665 36.65 12.42 -22.85
N SER A 666 35.97 12.93 -23.89
CA SER A 666 35.52 14.32 -23.94
C SER A 666 34.45 14.62 -22.89
N GLU A 667 33.48 13.72 -22.71
CA GLU A 667 32.43 13.88 -21.70
C GLU A 667 32.98 13.75 -20.28
N GLN A 668 33.93 12.84 -20.03
CA GLN A 668 34.58 12.77 -18.70
C GLN A 668 35.29 14.08 -18.34
N LEU A 669 36.02 14.67 -19.29
CA LEU A 669 36.67 15.96 -19.08
C LEU A 669 35.65 17.08 -18.82
N ARG A 670 34.55 17.11 -19.59
CA ARG A 670 33.45 18.08 -19.41
C ARG A 670 32.81 17.96 -18.02
N LEU A 671 32.69 16.75 -17.49
CA LEU A 671 32.16 16.46 -16.16
C LEU A 671 33.20 16.61 -15.03
N GLY A 672 34.38 17.16 -15.34
CA GLY A 672 35.41 17.48 -14.35
C GLY A 672 36.29 16.31 -13.91
N VAL A 673 36.30 15.19 -14.64
CA VAL A 673 37.26 14.10 -14.38
C VAL A 673 38.67 14.60 -14.69
N ALA A 674 39.59 14.43 -13.75
CA ALA A 674 40.97 14.86 -13.92
C ALA A 674 41.60 14.16 -15.13
N PRO A 675 42.41 14.86 -15.96
CA PRO A 675 42.90 14.29 -17.20
C PRO A 675 43.58 12.93 -17.06
N ASP A 676 44.33 12.70 -15.99
CA ASP A 676 45.03 11.44 -15.68
C ASP A 676 44.11 10.29 -15.21
N GLN A 677 42.87 10.60 -14.83
CA GLN A 677 41.85 9.62 -14.42
C GLN A 677 40.88 9.25 -15.55
N VAL A 678 40.94 9.95 -16.68
CA VAL A 678 40.06 9.69 -17.84
C VAL A 678 40.30 8.29 -18.41
N LYS A 679 39.21 7.53 -18.59
CA LYS A 679 39.22 6.17 -19.14
C LYS A 679 38.52 6.12 -20.49
N ALA A 680 39.15 5.49 -21.47
CA ALA A 680 38.56 5.30 -22.81
C ALA A 680 37.47 4.21 -22.85
N VAL A 681 37.50 3.27 -21.91
CA VAL A 681 36.56 2.16 -21.78
C VAL A 681 36.27 1.91 -20.30
N PRO A 682 35.17 1.23 -19.94
CA PRO A 682 34.93 0.80 -18.56
C PRO A 682 35.98 -0.21 -18.07
N ASP A 683 36.22 -0.26 -16.75
CA ASP A 683 37.20 -1.19 -16.16
C ASP A 683 36.86 -2.65 -16.46
N TRP A 684 35.57 -3.01 -16.44
CA TRP A 684 35.13 -4.36 -16.74
C TRP A 684 35.51 -4.80 -18.16
N TYR A 685 35.60 -3.87 -19.11
CA TYR A 685 35.99 -4.18 -20.49
C TYR A 685 37.44 -4.65 -20.52
N VAL A 686 38.32 -3.94 -19.80
CA VAL A 686 39.74 -4.30 -19.67
C VAL A 686 39.91 -5.60 -18.89
N GLN A 687 39.14 -5.80 -17.83
CA GLN A 687 39.14 -7.06 -17.08
C GLN A 687 38.73 -8.24 -17.96
N ARG A 688 37.70 -8.06 -18.81
CA ARG A 688 37.27 -9.09 -19.77
C ARG A 688 38.34 -9.33 -20.84
N LEU A 689 38.98 -8.28 -21.34
CA LEU A 689 40.09 -8.40 -22.28
C LEU A 689 41.20 -9.25 -21.65
N VAL A 690 41.71 -8.87 -20.48
CA VAL A 690 42.77 -9.59 -19.76
C VAL A 690 42.34 -11.03 -19.45
N GLY A 691 41.12 -11.23 -18.96
CA GLY A 691 40.59 -12.56 -18.65
C GLY A 691 40.54 -13.47 -19.89
N SER A 692 40.12 -12.91 -21.04
CA SER A 692 40.06 -13.67 -22.30
C SER A 692 41.44 -14.17 -22.73
N LEU A 693 42.51 -13.42 -22.46
CA LEU A 693 43.87 -13.80 -22.87
C LEU A 693 44.36 -15.07 -22.14
N HIS A 694 43.90 -15.28 -20.91
CA HIS A 694 44.25 -16.43 -20.08
C HIS A 694 43.38 -17.67 -20.34
N THR A 695 42.31 -17.56 -21.15
CA THR A 695 41.43 -18.69 -21.45
C THR A 695 42.11 -19.69 -22.39
N ALA A 696 42.21 -20.96 -21.96
CA ALA A 696 42.61 -22.05 -22.83
C ALA A 696 41.54 -22.30 -23.91
N ALA A 697 41.98 -22.66 -25.11
CA ALA A 697 41.11 -23.17 -26.17
C ALA A 697 40.42 -24.47 -25.71
N ALA A 698 39.34 -24.84 -26.39
CA ALA A 698 38.51 -26.00 -26.03
C ALA A 698 39.27 -27.34 -26.04
N ASP A 699 40.43 -27.41 -26.70
CA ASP A 699 41.33 -28.56 -26.76
C ASP A 699 42.42 -28.54 -25.67
N GLY A 700 42.37 -27.61 -24.72
CA GLY A 700 43.36 -27.42 -23.67
C GLY A 700 44.64 -26.70 -24.10
N THR A 701 44.76 -26.29 -25.37
CA THR A 701 45.88 -25.47 -25.84
C THR A 701 45.66 -24.00 -25.46
N VAL A 702 46.70 -23.28 -25.05
CA VAL A 702 46.55 -21.84 -24.79
C VAL A 702 46.46 -21.12 -26.13
N ALA A 703 45.31 -20.51 -26.44
CA ALA A 703 45.13 -19.77 -27.68
C ALA A 703 46.18 -18.64 -27.80
N PRO A 704 46.76 -18.38 -28.98
CA PRO A 704 47.74 -17.31 -29.16
C PRO A 704 47.21 -15.97 -28.64
N ILE A 705 47.92 -15.35 -27.70
CA ILE A 705 47.57 -14.04 -27.12
C ILE A 705 47.81 -12.93 -28.14
N GLY A 706 48.91 -13.04 -28.91
CA GLY A 706 49.34 -12.03 -29.89
C GLY A 706 48.25 -11.63 -30.91
N PRO A 707 47.69 -12.57 -31.70
CA PRO A 707 46.66 -12.26 -32.69
C PRO A 707 45.39 -11.62 -32.10
N ARG A 708 45.02 -11.97 -30.87
CA ARG A 708 43.85 -11.40 -30.18
C ARG A 708 44.10 -9.95 -29.77
N LEU A 709 45.25 -9.67 -29.18
CA LEU A 709 45.68 -8.30 -28.88
C LEU A 709 45.86 -7.46 -30.14
N GLU A 710 46.38 -8.05 -31.23
CA GLU A 710 46.52 -7.37 -32.51
C GLU A 710 45.16 -7.00 -33.12
N ALA A 711 44.15 -7.86 -32.98
CA ALA A 711 42.79 -7.56 -33.42
C ALA A 711 42.18 -6.38 -32.63
N GLU A 712 42.36 -6.37 -31.30
CA GLU A 712 41.95 -5.26 -30.44
C GLU A 712 42.69 -3.98 -30.80
N GLN A 713 44.02 -4.03 -30.99
CA GLN A 713 44.83 -2.90 -31.41
C GLN A 713 44.35 -2.31 -32.75
N LYS A 714 44.04 -3.16 -33.73
CA LYS A 714 43.51 -2.73 -35.03
C LYS A 714 42.14 -2.06 -34.92
N MET A 715 41.26 -2.61 -34.07
CA MET A 715 39.92 -2.06 -33.84
C MET A 715 39.99 -0.73 -33.10
N TRP A 716 40.78 -0.61 -32.03
CA TRP A 716 40.85 0.61 -31.25
C TRP A 716 41.70 1.70 -31.88
N GLY A 717 42.65 1.34 -32.75
CA GLY A 717 43.49 2.30 -33.47
C GLY A 717 44.12 3.32 -32.53
N ASP A 718 43.87 4.61 -32.77
CA ASP A 718 44.42 5.73 -32.01
C ASP A 718 43.98 5.75 -30.53
N ALA A 719 42.88 5.06 -30.20
CA ALA A 719 42.42 4.92 -28.82
C ALA A 719 43.18 3.82 -28.04
N TRP A 720 43.87 2.90 -28.74
CA TRP A 720 44.56 1.76 -28.13
C TRP A 720 45.54 2.15 -27.01
N PRO A 721 46.40 3.18 -27.15
CA PRO A 721 47.30 3.61 -26.07
C PRO A 721 46.56 4.01 -24.79
N SER A 722 45.32 4.48 -24.88
CA SER A 722 44.51 4.82 -23.70
C SER A 722 43.94 3.57 -23.00
N ILE A 723 43.71 2.50 -23.75
CA ILE A 723 43.18 1.23 -23.22
C ILE A 723 44.31 0.42 -22.58
N THR A 724 45.49 0.38 -23.20
CA THR A 724 46.66 -0.30 -22.64
C THR A 724 47.07 0.29 -21.29
N ARG A 725 46.94 1.61 -21.11
CA ARG A 725 47.16 2.28 -19.81
C ARG A 725 46.17 1.87 -18.72
N GLN A 726 44.98 1.40 -19.08
CA GLN A 726 43.97 0.93 -18.13
C GLN A 726 44.18 -0.53 -17.74
N ILE A 727 45.08 -1.26 -18.42
CA ILE A 727 45.40 -2.65 -18.06
C ILE A 727 45.97 -2.68 -16.64
N PRO A 728 45.34 -3.43 -15.72
CA PRO A 728 45.72 -3.37 -14.32
C PRO A 728 47.07 -4.06 -14.08
N LYS A 729 47.76 -3.66 -13.00
CA LYS A 729 49.11 -4.12 -12.66
C LYS A 729 49.17 -5.61 -12.29
N ASP A 730 48.04 -6.20 -11.92
CA ASP A 730 47.89 -7.62 -11.62
C ASP A 730 47.66 -8.50 -12.86
N ALA A 731 47.44 -7.91 -14.05
CA ALA A 731 47.30 -8.63 -15.33
C ALA A 731 48.55 -9.43 -15.75
N GLY A 732 49.66 -9.31 -15.02
CA GLY A 732 50.92 -9.97 -15.32
C GLY A 732 51.84 -9.17 -16.27
N PRO A 733 53.18 -9.28 -16.12
CA PRO A 733 54.13 -8.58 -16.98
C PRO A 733 54.02 -8.93 -18.47
N LEU A 734 53.70 -10.19 -18.81
CA LEU A 734 53.56 -10.59 -20.21
C LEU A 734 52.43 -9.82 -20.89
N VAL A 735 51.23 -9.82 -20.31
CA VAL A 735 50.06 -9.14 -20.89
C VAL A 735 50.34 -7.64 -21.09
N ARG A 736 50.93 -6.97 -20.10
CA ARG A 736 51.29 -5.55 -20.21
C ARG A 736 52.30 -5.28 -21.33
N VAL A 737 53.31 -6.13 -21.47
CA VAL A 737 54.32 -6.02 -22.54
C VAL A 737 53.69 -6.29 -23.89
N LEU A 738 52.91 -7.36 -24.06
CA LEU A 738 52.27 -7.69 -25.33
C LEU A 738 51.26 -6.62 -25.78
N ALA A 739 50.46 -6.10 -24.85
CA ALA A 739 49.48 -5.06 -25.12
C ALA A 739 50.12 -3.75 -25.63
N SER A 740 51.40 -3.52 -25.34
CA SER A 740 52.14 -2.39 -25.91
C SER A 740 52.32 -2.48 -27.43
N GLY A 741 51.98 -3.60 -28.09
CA GLY A 741 52.05 -3.81 -29.54
C GLY A 741 53.25 -4.63 -30.00
N VAL A 742 53.54 -5.75 -29.32
CA VAL A 742 54.67 -6.65 -29.67
C VAL A 742 54.38 -7.42 -30.97
N PRO A 743 55.33 -7.56 -31.91
CA PRO A 743 55.14 -8.34 -33.14
C PRO A 743 54.68 -9.78 -32.87
N ALA A 744 53.75 -10.30 -33.68
CA ALA A 744 53.12 -11.60 -33.47
C ALA A 744 54.10 -12.76 -33.24
N GLY A 745 55.22 -12.80 -33.99
CA GLY A 745 56.25 -13.83 -33.84
C GLY A 745 56.99 -13.77 -32.49
N ALA A 746 57.30 -12.57 -32.00
CA ALA A 746 57.90 -12.36 -30.69
C ALA A 746 56.90 -12.65 -29.55
N ALA A 747 55.64 -12.26 -29.73
CA ALA A 747 54.56 -12.55 -28.80
C ALA A 747 54.35 -14.06 -28.61
N GLN A 748 54.35 -14.82 -29.71
CA GLN A 748 54.20 -16.28 -29.68
C GLN A 748 55.36 -16.96 -28.95
N LYS A 749 56.61 -16.52 -29.20
CA LYS A 749 57.79 -17.03 -28.48
C LYS A 749 57.70 -16.75 -26.98
N LEU A 750 57.35 -15.51 -26.60
CA LEU A 750 57.19 -15.13 -25.19
C LEU A 750 56.13 -15.95 -24.46
N GLN A 751 54.98 -16.17 -25.10
CA GLN A 751 53.90 -16.97 -24.52
C GLN A 751 54.32 -18.43 -24.28
N GLN A 752 55.17 -19.01 -25.15
CA GLN A 752 55.68 -20.37 -24.98
C GLN A 752 56.62 -20.53 -23.78
N VAL A 753 57.29 -19.45 -23.37
CA VAL A 753 58.32 -19.47 -22.30
C VAL A 753 57.90 -18.69 -21.06
N GLU A 754 56.65 -18.21 -21.00
CA GLU A 754 56.17 -17.33 -19.93
C GLU A 754 56.38 -17.93 -18.54
N ASN A 755 56.06 -19.21 -18.36
CA ASN A 755 56.12 -19.89 -17.07
C ASN A 755 57.47 -20.55 -16.78
N LEU A 756 58.45 -20.39 -17.68
CA LEU A 756 59.79 -20.96 -17.52
C LEU A 756 60.74 -19.95 -16.89
N LYS A 757 61.68 -20.44 -16.05
CA LYS A 757 62.82 -19.62 -15.62
C LYS A 757 63.83 -19.52 -16.75
N LEU A 758 64.68 -18.49 -16.71
CA LEU A 758 65.66 -18.23 -17.77
C LEU A 758 66.59 -19.44 -18.03
N GLY A 759 67.01 -20.15 -16.98
CA GLY A 759 67.81 -21.37 -17.09
C GLY A 759 67.06 -22.54 -17.75
N ASP A 760 65.79 -22.74 -17.40
CA ASP A 760 64.94 -23.79 -17.96
C ASP A 760 64.72 -23.60 -19.47
N ILE A 761 64.58 -22.34 -19.92
CA ILE A 761 64.48 -22.00 -21.35
C ILE A 761 65.73 -22.46 -22.10
N LEU A 762 66.91 -22.26 -21.51
CA LEU A 762 68.19 -22.63 -22.10
C LEU A 762 68.51 -24.14 -21.98
N LYS A 763 67.57 -24.95 -21.45
CA LYS A 763 67.67 -26.41 -21.28
C LYS A 763 68.85 -26.85 -20.39
N ASP A 764 68.84 -26.48 -19.11
CA ASP A 764 69.79 -26.89 -18.06
C ASP A 764 71.29 -26.67 -18.38
N GLN A 765 71.60 -25.80 -19.35
CA GLN A 765 72.98 -25.52 -19.76
C GLN A 765 73.39 -24.05 -19.57
N ASN A 766 74.17 -23.87 -18.49
CA ASN A 766 75.01 -22.75 -18.07
C ASN A 766 74.34 -21.48 -17.50
N ASP A 767 74.36 -21.38 -16.16
CA ASP A 767 74.13 -20.13 -15.39
C ASP A 767 74.95 -18.94 -15.90
N GLU A 768 76.16 -19.19 -16.45
CA GLU A 768 76.98 -18.16 -17.08
C GLU A 768 76.32 -17.53 -18.32
N ARG A 769 75.64 -18.33 -19.15
CA ARG A 769 74.92 -17.82 -20.33
C ARG A 769 73.70 -17.02 -19.92
N ALA A 770 72.98 -17.44 -18.87
CA ALA A 770 71.87 -16.69 -18.31
C ALA A 770 72.31 -15.32 -17.75
N LYS A 771 73.44 -15.28 -17.03
CA LYS A 771 74.06 -14.03 -16.55
C LYS A 771 74.49 -13.11 -17.70
N GLN A 772 75.07 -13.68 -18.76
CA GLN A 772 75.47 -12.91 -19.93
C GLN A 772 74.25 -12.31 -20.65
N ILE A 773 73.19 -13.08 -20.88
CA ILE A 773 71.93 -12.58 -21.46
C ILE A 773 71.34 -11.45 -20.63
N THR A 774 71.30 -11.60 -19.31
CA THR A 774 70.82 -10.54 -18.40
C THR A 774 71.62 -9.26 -18.58
N THR A 775 72.94 -9.36 -18.66
CA THR A 775 73.84 -8.22 -18.87
C THR A 775 73.63 -7.57 -20.24
N ASP A 776 73.55 -8.37 -21.30
CA ASP A 776 73.37 -7.90 -22.66
C ASP A 776 72.00 -7.23 -22.86
N VAL A 777 70.93 -7.79 -22.26
CA VAL A 777 69.59 -7.18 -22.25
C VAL A 777 69.60 -5.87 -21.48
N LEU A 778 70.20 -5.82 -20.28
CA LEU A 778 70.35 -4.57 -19.53
C LEU A 778 71.08 -3.50 -20.36
N ASN A 779 72.14 -3.87 -21.08
CA ASN A 779 72.88 -2.97 -21.95
C ASN A 779 72.03 -2.47 -23.13
N ALA A 780 71.33 -3.37 -23.84
CA ALA A 780 70.46 -3.02 -24.96
C ALA A 780 69.28 -2.12 -24.53
N PHE A 781 68.75 -2.32 -23.32
CA PHE A 781 67.61 -1.57 -22.79
C PHE A 781 67.99 -0.25 -22.07
N LYS A 782 69.27 0.11 -21.96
CA LYS A 782 69.70 1.39 -21.34
C LYS A 782 68.95 2.62 -21.87
N PRO A 783 68.76 2.81 -23.18
CA PRO A 783 68.00 3.96 -23.69
C PRO A 783 66.55 3.98 -23.20
N PHE A 784 65.93 2.80 -23.08
CA PHE A 784 64.57 2.67 -22.55
C PHE A 784 64.50 2.98 -21.06
N ALA A 785 65.43 2.44 -20.27
CA ALA A 785 65.54 2.74 -18.84
C ALA A 785 65.67 4.25 -18.59
N SER A 786 66.57 4.92 -19.33
CA SER A 786 66.76 6.37 -19.25
C SER A 786 65.49 7.15 -19.58
N SER A 787 64.72 6.70 -20.58
CA SER A 787 63.45 7.35 -20.97
C SER A 787 62.33 7.27 -19.94
N LEU A 788 62.51 6.43 -18.92
CA LEU A 788 61.55 6.22 -17.83
C LEU A 788 62.00 6.86 -16.52
N ALA A 789 63.21 7.43 -16.46
CA ALA A 789 63.70 8.13 -15.29
C ALA A 789 62.81 9.33 -14.97
N GLY A 790 62.48 9.54 -13.70
CA GLY A 790 61.59 10.62 -13.25
C GLY A 790 60.08 10.36 -13.46
N ASN A 791 59.69 9.29 -14.17
CA ASN A 791 58.29 8.92 -14.32
C ASN A 791 57.79 8.05 -13.16
N ALA A 792 56.67 8.43 -12.54
CA ALA A 792 56.02 7.63 -11.52
C ALA A 792 55.63 6.25 -12.10
N GLY A 793 56.17 5.16 -11.52
CA GLY A 793 55.97 3.79 -12.02
C GLY A 793 56.92 3.35 -13.15
N GLY A 794 57.83 4.22 -13.60
CA GLY A 794 58.79 3.91 -14.67
C GLY A 794 59.68 2.70 -14.36
N LEU A 795 60.10 2.52 -13.12
CA LEU A 795 60.91 1.36 -12.70
C LEU A 795 60.14 0.04 -12.83
N ALA A 796 58.85 0.01 -12.49
CA ALA A 796 58.02 -1.18 -12.61
C ALA A 796 57.84 -1.55 -14.09
N LEU A 797 57.54 -0.56 -14.94
CA LEU A 797 57.44 -0.75 -16.38
C LEU A 797 58.75 -1.25 -16.99
N PHE A 798 59.89 -0.68 -16.58
CA PHE A 798 61.19 -1.15 -17.02
C PHE A 798 61.43 -2.61 -16.65
N ASN A 799 61.11 -3.00 -15.41
CA ASN A 799 61.29 -4.38 -14.95
C ASN A 799 60.39 -5.37 -15.70
N ASP A 800 59.16 -4.99 -16.04
CA ASP A 800 58.26 -5.82 -16.86
C ASP A 800 58.90 -6.12 -18.21
N PHE A 801 59.31 -5.07 -18.93
CA PHE A 801 59.93 -5.19 -20.25
C PHE A 801 61.26 -5.93 -20.22
N ARG A 802 62.13 -5.63 -19.24
CA ARG A 802 63.42 -6.32 -19.07
C ARG A 802 63.23 -7.82 -18.84
N GLY A 803 62.34 -8.20 -17.93
CA GLY A 803 62.10 -9.61 -17.63
C GLY A 803 61.56 -10.40 -18.83
N GLN A 804 60.68 -9.80 -19.64
CA GLN A 804 60.25 -10.41 -20.89
C GLN A 804 61.36 -10.43 -21.95
N ALA A 805 62.16 -9.37 -22.04
CA ALA A 805 63.29 -9.31 -22.97
C ALA A 805 64.33 -10.40 -22.71
N GLU A 806 64.63 -10.71 -21.44
CA GLU A 806 65.53 -11.81 -21.05
C GLU A 806 65.02 -13.16 -21.56
N LYS A 807 63.73 -13.45 -21.38
CA LYS A 807 63.09 -14.70 -21.86
C LYS A 807 63.06 -14.79 -23.39
N LEU A 808 62.75 -13.67 -24.06
CA LEU A 808 62.74 -13.60 -25.52
C LEU A 808 64.14 -13.75 -26.10
N ALA A 809 65.14 -13.09 -25.52
CA ALA A 809 66.54 -13.23 -25.90
C ALA A 809 67.03 -14.68 -25.75
N ALA A 810 66.69 -15.35 -24.64
CA ALA A 810 67.00 -16.78 -24.47
C ALA A 810 66.38 -17.66 -25.57
N SER A 811 65.14 -17.37 -25.97
CA SER A 811 64.47 -18.06 -27.08
C SER A 811 65.18 -17.83 -28.43
N TYR A 812 65.74 -16.64 -28.64
CA TYR A 812 66.55 -16.33 -29.83
C TYR A 812 67.94 -16.97 -29.80
N VAL A 813 68.56 -17.09 -28.63
CA VAL A 813 69.81 -17.85 -28.46
C VAL A 813 69.61 -19.32 -28.83
N LEU A 814 68.50 -19.94 -28.38
CA LEU A 814 68.13 -21.30 -28.81
C LEU A 814 67.89 -21.41 -30.33
N SER A 815 67.53 -20.30 -30.98
CA SER A 815 67.34 -20.21 -32.43
C SER A 815 68.65 -19.93 -33.18
N GLY A 816 69.81 -19.95 -32.49
CA GLY A 816 71.15 -19.83 -33.09
C GLY A 816 71.80 -18.45 -33.01
N LYS A 817 71.22 -17.47 -32.30
CA LYS A 817 71.81 -16.12 -32.14
C LYS A 817 72.82 -16.05 -30.99
N THR A 818 73.78 -15.14 -31.09
CA THR A 818 74.62 -14.75 -29.94
C THR A 818 73.77 -14.03 -28.89
N SER A 819 74.22 -13.99 -27.63
CA SER A 819 73.48 -13.30 -26.56
C SER A 819 73.28 -11.80 -26.84
N SER A 820 74.31 -11.14 -27.40
CA SER A 820 74.25 -9.72 -27.79
C SER A 820 73.27 -9.47 -28.94
N ASP A 821 73.31 -10.29 -30.00
CA ASP A 821 72.38 -10.15 -31.12
C ASP A 821 70.94 -10.48 -30.72
N ALA A 822 70.77 -11.47 -29.84
CA ALA A 822 69.49 -11.84 -29.26
C ALA A 822 68.91 -10.73 -28.38
N ALA A 823 69.73 -10.11 -27.52
CA ALA A 823 69.33 -8.96 -26.70
C ALA A 823 68.95 -7.75 -27.56
N THR A 824 69.72 -7.46 -28.62
CA THR A 824 69.42 -6.38 -29.57
C THR A 824 68.11 -6.64 -30.30
N GLN A 825 67.88 -7.87 -30.75
CA GLN A 825 66.61 -8.23 -31.39
C GLN A 825 65.44 -8.15 -30.41
N ALA A 826 65.59 -8.64 -29.17
CA ALA A 826 64.56 -8.53 -28.14
C ALA A 826 64.24 -7.05 -27.83
N PHE A 827 65.25 -6.18 -27.78
CA PHE A 827 65.03 -4.73 -27.65
C PHE A 827 64.21 -4.18 -28.82
N ASN A 828 64.57 -4.50 -30.07
CA ASN A 828 63.85 -4.04 -31.25
C ASN A 828 62.39 -4.54 -31.27
N ASP A 829 62.17 -5.82 -30.98
CA ASP A 829 60.83 -6.42 -31.02
C ASP A 829 59.90 -5.87 -29.92
N LEU A 830 60.44 -5.58 -28.73
CA LEU A 830 59.61 -5.12 -27.61
C LEU A 830 59.43 -3.60 -27.59
N VAL A 831 60.48 -2.85 -27.92
CA VAL A 831 60.56 -1.40 -27.68
C VAL A 831 61.06 -0.63 -28.91
N GLY A 832 62.20 -1.02 -29.48
CA GLY A 832 62.90 -0.27 -30.52
C GLY A 832 62.14 -0.12 -31.84
N ALA A 833 61.19 -1.00 -32.13
CA ALA A 833 60.31 -0.86 -33.29
C ALA A 833 59.36 0.34 -33.15
N LYS A 834 58.93 0.67 -31.93
CA LYS A 834 57.89 1.67 -31.64
C LYS A 834 58.43 3.06 -31.37
N TYR A 835 59.60 3.14 -30.75
CA TYR A 835 60.13 4.39 -30.26
C TYR A 835 61.47 4.74 -30.90
N THR A 836 61.70 6.03 -31.03
CA THR A 836 63.03 6.62 -31.20
C THR A 836 63.48 7.18 -29.86
N PHE A 837 64.71 6.87 -29.45
CA PHE A 837 65.29 7.34 -28.21
C PHE A 837 66.25 8.48 -28.48
N GLN A 838 66.04 9.63 -27.85
CA GLN A 838 66.86 10.82 -28.05
C GLN A 838 66.89 11.64 -26.76
N SER A 839 68.06 12.16 -26.40
CA SER A 839 68.23 13.11 -25.29
C SER A 839 67.61 12.67 -23.96
N GLY A 840 67.60 11.36 -23.67
CA GLY A 840 67.09 10.80 -22.43
C GLY A 840 65.58 10.58 -22.36
N TYR A 841 64.83 10.81 -23.44
CA TYR A 841 63.40 10.49 -23.55
C TYR A 841 63.11 9.61 -24.78
N ARG A 842 61.88 9.12 -24.89
CA ARG A 842 61.38 8.34 -26.04
C ARG A 842 60.29 9.11 -26.79
N VAL A 843 60.32 9.03 -28.11
CA VAL A 843 59.30 9.60 -29.00
C VAL A 843 58.68 8.45 -29.80
N PRO A 844 57.35 8.28 -29.78
CA PRO A 844 56.67 7.31 -30.65
C PRO A 844 56.98 7.61 -32.12
N LYS A 845 57.27 6.58 -32.93
CA LYS A 845 57.58 6.77 -34.35
C LYS A 845 56.38 7.25 -35.18
N ASP A 846 55.17 7.05 -34.66
CA ASP A 846 53.90 7.51 -35.21
C ASP A 846 53.45 8.86 -34.63
N ALA A 847 54.28 9.56 -33.85
CA ALA A 847 53.94 10.84 -33.21
C ALA A 847 53.65 12.01 -34.18
N GLY A 848 53.80 11.80 -35.50
CA GLY A 848 53.54 12.82 -36.53
C GLY A 848 54.56 13.97 -36.56
N VAL A 849 55.60 13.92 -35.73
CA VAL A 849 56.67 14.93 -35.62
C VAL A 849 58.03 14.23 -35.60
N ALA A 850 59.01 14.78 -36.33
CA ALA A 850 60.34 14.17 -36.39
C ALA A 850 61.05 14.28 -35.02
N PRO A 851 61.77 13.23 -34.55
CA PRO A 851 62.48 13.26 -33.27
C PRO A 851 63.45 14.44 -33.10
N ASP A 852 64.13 14.84 -34.17
CA ASP A 852 65.03 16.01 -34.15
C ASP A 852 64.27 17.33 -33.97
N GLN A 853 63.06 17.44 -34.51
CA GLN A 853 62.20 18.60 -34.28
C GLN A 853 61.74 18.64 -32.82
N VAL A 854 61.40 17.49 -32.24
CA VAL A 854 61.08 17.38 -30.82
C VAL A 854 62.27 17.80 -29.95
N ALA A 855 63.49 17.37 -30.29
CA ALA A 855 64.70 17.73 -29.57
C ALA A 855 65.03 19.24 -29.65
N GLN A 856 64.86 19.84 -30.83
CA GLN A 856 65.04 21.28 -30.98
C GLN A 856 63.94 22.05 -30.24
N GLY A 857 62.69 21.63 -30.39
CA GLY A 857 61.53 22.24 -29.75
C GLY A 857 61.63 22.21 -28.22
N SER A 858 62.14 21.13 -27.64
CA SER A 858 62.30 20.99 -26.19
C SER A 858 63.38 21.91 -25.62
N VAL A 859 64.50 22.09 -26.33
CA VAL A 859 65.54 23.06 -25.98
C VAL A 859 65.01 24.49 -26.06
N ILE A 860 64.26 24.81 -27.12
CA ILE A 860 63.63 26.12 -27.30
C ILE A 860 62.63 26.39 -26.17
N ALA A 861 61.74 25.44 -25.90
CA ALA A 861 60.75 25.54 -24.83
C ALA A 861 61.38 25.76 -23.46
N LEU A 862 62.48 25.05 -23.16
CA LEU A 862 63.18 25.22 -21.90
C LEU A 862 63.82 26.61 -21.78
N ARG A 863 64.39 27.14 -22.87
CA ARG A 863 65.00 28.48 -22.91
C ARG A 863 63.98 29.62 -22.82
N GLU A 864 62.81 29.43 -23.44
CA GLU A 864 61.73 30.44 -23.49
C GLU A 864 60.80 30.40 -22.27
N LEU A 865 61.05 29.50 -21.31
CA LEU A 865 60.24 29.33 -20.11
C LEU A 865 60.13 30.63 -19.30
N GLY A 866 58.91 31.07 -19.01
CA GLY A 866 58.60 32.33 -18.33
C GLY A 866 57.73 32.19 -17.08
N ASN A 867 57.47 33.33 -16.41
CA ASN A 867 56.69 33.38 -15.16
C ASN A 867 55.25 32.85 -15.30
N ALA A 868 54.65 32.97 -16.49
CA ALA A 868 53.29 32.48 -16.75
C ALA A 868 53.21 30.95 -16.87
N ASP A 869 54.33 30.27 -17.13
CA ASP A 869 54.34 28.84 -17.45
C ASP A 869 54.45 27.96 -16.19
N VAL A 870 54.92 28.52 -15.08
CA VAL A 870 55.23 27.77 -13.86
C VAL A 870 54.47 28.30 -12.66
N ARG A 871 54.05 27.38 -11.79
CA ARG A 871 53.43 27.75 -10.51
C ARG A 871 54.39 28.66 -9.73
N PRO A 872 53.91 29.83 -9.25
CA PRO A 872 54.71 30.73 -8.43
C PRO A 872 55.34 29.99 -7.24
N ALA A 873 56.57 30.34 -6.93
CA ALA A 873 57.25 29.81 -5.75
C ALA A 873 56.66 30.46 -4.48
N ALA A 874 56.30 29.64 -3.50
CA ALA A 874 55.84 30.13 -2.21
C ALA A 874 57.04 30.50 -1.32
N ASP A 875 56.98 31.65 -0.67
CA ASP A 875 57.97 32.03 0.34
C ASP A 875 57.74 31.18 1.60
N THR A 876 58.67 30.26 1.86
CA THR A 876 58.60 29.31 2.99
C THR A 876 59.53 29.70 4.14
N ILE A 877 60.36 30.73 3.96
CA ILE A 877 61.41 31.14 4.91
C ILE A 877 61.21 32.60 5.37
N GLY A 878 60.46 33.41 4.61
CA GLY A 878 60.09 34.78 4.92
C GLY A 878 61.14 35.80 4.43
N GLY A 879 60.71 36.76 3.61
CA GLY A 879 61.50 37.95 3.25
C GLY A 879 61.95 38.05 1.79
N LEU A 880 61.44 37.19 0.89
CA LEU A 880 61.72 37.26 -0.54
C LEU A 880 60.42 37.46 -1.33
N SER A 881 60.44 38.30 -2.38
CA SER A 881 59.25 38.51 -3.19
C SER A 881 58.90 37.25 -4.00
N PRO A 882 57.60 36.91 -4.18
CA PRO A 882 57.16 35.80 -5.01
C PRO A 882 57.70 35.86 -6.45
N GLU A 883 57.86 37.07 -7.01
CA GLU A 883 58.45 37.29 -8.33
C GLU A 883 59.91 36.85 -8.37
N TYR A 884 60.73 37.26 -7.40
CA TYR A 884 62.14 36.90 -7.33
C TYR A 884 62.32 35.37 -7.16
N LEU A 885 61.52 34.76 -6.28
CA LEU A 885 61.55 33.31 -6.07
C LEU A 885 61.16 32.54 -7.33
N THR A 886 60.18 33.04 -8.09
CA THR A 886 59.73 32.43 -9.33
C THR A 886 60.79 32.59 -10.44
N GLU A 887 61.43 33.75 -10.57
CA GLU A 887 62.55 33.95 -11.51
C GLU A 887 63.74 33.04 -11.19
N SER A 888 64.11 32.93 -9.92
CA SER A 888 65.19 32.04 -9.47
C SER A 888 64.89 30.57 -9.76
N LYS A 889 63.63 30.16 -9.54
CA LYS A 889 63.14 28.84 -9.92
C LYS A 889 63.24 28.62 -11.42
N ILE A 890 62.80 29.57 -12.25
CA ILE A 890 62.90 29.46 -13.72
C ILE A 890 64.34 29.33 -14.17
N LYS A 891 65.27 30.13 -13.64
CA LYS A 891 66.71 30.02 -13.96
C LYS A 891 67.25 28.63 -13.61
N SER A 892 66.80 28.06 -12.49
CA SER A 892 67.16 26.69 -12.10
C SER A 892 66.57 25.66 -13.06
N LEU A 893 65.31 25.82 -13.46
CA LEU A 893 64.66 24.95 -14.46
C LEU A 893 65.35 25.04 -15.83
N GLN A 894 65.73 26.24 -16.27
CA GLN A 894 66.43 26.47 -17.54
C GLN A 894 67.80 25.77 -17.59
N ARG A 895 68.47 25.64 -16.43
CA ARG A 895 69.80 25.03 -16.31
C ARG A 895 69.72 23.52 -16.05
N ASP A 896 68.88 23.11 -15.11
CA ASP A 896 68.88 21.77 -14.50
C ASP A 896 67.61 20.97 -14.81
N GLY A 897 66.61 21.60 -15.45
CA GLY A 897 65.35 20.96 -15.83
C GLY A 897 65.55 19.90 -16.91
N LYS A 898 64.83 18.79 -16.77
CA LYS A 898 64.90 17.64 -17.68
C LYS A 898 63.54 17.34 -18.28
N TRP A 899 63.52 17.23 -19.60
CA TRP A 899 62.37 16.71 -20.31
C TRP A 899 62.36 15.19 -20.25
N VAL A 900 61.23 14.64 -19.84
CA VAL A 900 60.95 13.20 -19.86
C VAL A 900 59.70 12.96 -20.68
N THR A 901 59.55 11.77 -21.28
CA THR A 901 58.31 11.43 -21.99
C THR A 901 57.14 11.49 -21.02
N SER A 902 56.09 12.22 -21.38
CA SER A 902 54.91 12.38 -20.54
C SER A 902 54.32 11.00 -20.18
N PRO A 903 53.69 10.84 -19.00
CA PRO A 903 53.02 9.58 -18.65
C PRO A 903 51.93 9.14 -19.66
N ARG A 904 51.38 10.08 -20.44
CA ARG A 904 50.40 9.81 -21.50
C ARG A 904 51.02 9.51 -22.87
N GLU A 905 52.35 9.59 -22.98
CA GLU A 905 53.13 9.44 -24.22
C GLU A 905 52.69 10.37 -25.37
N ASP A 906 52.05 11.48 -25.04
CA ASP A 906 51.54 12.49 -25.97
C ASP A 906 52.44 13.73 -26.08
N GLY A 907 53.58 13.72 -25.38
CA GLY A 907 54.50 14.84 -25.34
C GLY A 907 55.67 14.66 -24.37
N LEU A 908 56.30 15.78 -24.02
CA LEU A 908 57.34 15.85 -22.99
C LEU A 908 56.82 16.59 -21.76
N MET A 909 57.11 16.05 -20.59
CA MET A 909 56.86 16.64 -19.28
C MET A 909 58.16 17.21 -18.70
N LEU A 910 58.14 18.43 -18.19
CA LEU A 910 59.31 19.02 -17.55
C LEU A 910 59.42 18.54 -16.10
N THR A 911 60.60 18.07 -15.73
CA THR A 911 60.92 17.63 -14.37
C THR A 911 62.14 18.36 -13.82
N HIS A 912 62.18 18.52 -12.50
CA HIS A 912 63.32 19.07 -11.77
C HIS A 912 63.39 18.41 -10.40
N ASN A 913 64.56 17.89 -10.01
CA ASN A 913 64.75 17.05 -8.80
C ASN A 913 63.74 15.89 -8.73
N ASP A 914 63.56 15.18 -9.86
CA ASP A 914 62.64 14.04 -10.00
C ASP A 914 61.15 14.36 -9.73
N GLN A 915 60.78 15.65 -9.70
CA GLN A 915 59.39 16.08 -9.56
C GLN A 915 58.91 16.82 -10.81
N ALA A 916 57.64 16.60 -11.17
CA ALA A 916 56.99 17.31 -12.25
C ALA A 916 56.89 18.81 -11.93
N VAL A 917 57.36 19.64 -12.85
CA VAL A 917 57.14 21.09 -12.78
C VAL A 917 55.66 21.34 -13.03
N ARG A 918 55.02 22.10 -12.15
CA ARG A 918 53.59 22.41 -12.23
C ARG A 918 53.36 23.81 -12.81
N ARG A 919 52.28 23.94 -13.58
CA ARG A 919 51.69 25.18 -14.07
C ARG A 919 50.90 25.91 -12.96
N PRO A 920 50.47 27.17 -13.16
CA PRO A 920 49.65 27.91 -12.19
C PRO A 920 48.35 27.18 -11.78
N ASP A 921 47.75 26.42 -12.70
CA ASP A 921 46.56 25.57 -12.47
C ASP A 921 46.86 24.29 -11.64
N GLY A 922 48.12 24.09 -11.24
CA GLY A 922 48.58 22.92 -10.50
C GLY A 922 48.86 21.68 -11.36
N GLN A 923 48.54 21.69 -12.66
CA GLN A 923 48.79 20.57 -13.56
C GLN A 923 50.28 20.48 -13.93
N PRO A 924 50.81 19.28 -14.24
CA PRO A 924 52.15 19.15 -14.81
C PRO A 924 52.31 20.00 -16.08
N LEU A 925 53.48 20.60 -16.25
CA LEU A 925 53.89 21.30 -17.48
C LEU A 925 54.28 20.25 -18.52
N VAL A 926 53.34 20.00 -19.45
CA VAL A 926 53.50 19.06 -20.56
C VAL A 926 53.34 19.82 -21.86
N LEU A 927 54.27 19.61 -22.79
CA LEU A 927 54.17 20.08 -24.16
C LEU A 927 53.94 18.89 -25.09
N THR A 928 52.89 18.96 -25.89
CA THR A 928 52.54 17.89 -26.83
C THR A 928 53.58 17.75 -27.94
N TRP A 929 53.62 16.59 -28.61
CA TRP A 929 54.49 16.40 -29.78
C TRP A 929 54.30 17.50 -30.82
N LYS A 930 53.04 17.85 -31.12
CA LYS A 930 52.69 18.92 -32.05
C LYS A 930 53.22 20.29 -31.57
N GLN A 931 53.04 20.65 -30.31
CA GLN A 931 53.54 21.93 -29.78
C GLN A 931 55.06 22.04 -29.90
N LEU A 932 55.79 20.95 -29.62
CA LEU A 932 57.26 20.91 -29.76
C LEU A 932 57.69 21.01 -31.23
N GLY A 933 56.98 20.33 -32.13
CA GLY A 933 57.17 20.45 -33.58
C GLY A 933 56.94 21.87 -34.10
N ASP A 934 55.84 22.49 -33.69
CA ASP A 934 55.47 23.87 -34.06
C ASP A 934 56.52 24.87 -33.55
N LEU A 935 57.04 24.69 -32.33
CA LEU A 935 58.11 25.52 -31.76
C LEU A 935 59.41 25.42 -32.58
N SER A 936 59.81 24.20 -32.96
CA SER A 936 60.98 23.97 -33.82
C SER A 936 60.80 24.61 -35.20
N ALA A 937 59.63 24.43 -35.82
CA ALA A 937 59.31 25.02 -37.12
C ALA A 937 59.36 26.55 -37.09
N ARG A 938 58.75 27.18 -36.08
CA ARG A 938 58.78 28.64 -35.88
C ARG A 938 60.20 29.17 -35.74
N ALA A 939 61.05 28.52 -34.95
CA ALA A 939 62.43 28.94 -34.74
C ALA A 939 63.29 28.78 -36.00
N LYS A 940 63.03 27.74 -36.82
CA LYS A 940 63.67 27.56 -38.11
C LYS A 940 63.32 28.70 -39.06
N SER A 941 62.03 29.02 -39.20
CA SER A 941 61.57 30.14 -40.04
C SER A 941 62.17 31.49 -39.62
N ALA A 942 62.26 31.75 -38.30
CA ALA A 942 62.87 32.97 -37.79
C ALA A 942 64.37 33.06 -38.13
N ARG A 943 65.13 31.96 -38.04
CA ARG A 943 66.55 31.93 -38.44
C ARG A 943 66.74 32.13 -39.94
N GLU A 944 65.89 31.54 -40.77
CA GLU A 944 65.92 31.72 -42.22
C GLU A 944 65.62 33.18 -42.61
N GLN A 945 64.67 33.83 -41.94
CA GLN A 945 64.38 35.26 -42.12
C GLN A 945 65.53 36.17 -41.68
N ILE A 946 66.16 35.90 -40.53
CA ILE A 946 67.32 36.66 -40.06
C ILE A 946 68.53 36.44 -40.97
N GLY A 947 68.75 35.21 -41.44
CA GLY A 947 69.82 34.89 -42.40
C GLY A 947 69.60 35.58 -43.75
N ALA A 948 68.37 35.57 -44.26
CA ALA A 948 68.01 36.30 -45.47
C ALA A 948 68.21 37.81 -45.30
N ALA A 949 67.76 38.38 -44.17
CA ALA A 949 67.97 39.80 -43.86
C ALA A 949 69.44 40.17 -43.68
N ALA A 950 70.27 39.29 -43.10
CA ALA A 950 71.71 39.50 -42.95
C ALA A 950 72.44 39.42 -44.30
N ILE A 951 72.01 38.53 -45.21
CA ILE A 951 72.52 38.43 -46.59
C ILE A 951 72.10 39.67 -47.42
N GLU A 952 70.88 40.17 -47.24
CA GLU A 952 70.45 41.42 -47.88
C GLU A 952 71.22 42.63 -47.33
N ALA A 953 71.43 42.69 -46.01
CA ALA A 953 72.23 43.74 -45.39
C ALA A 953 73.71 43.69 -45.81
N SER A 954 74.31 42.50 -45.98
CA SER A 954 75.69 42.36 -46.45
C SER A 954 75.84 42.76 -47.92
N LYS A 955 74.82 42.49 -48.76
CA LYS A 955 74.76 42.96 -50.15
C LYS A 955 74.61 44.48 -50.25
N ALA A 956 73.83 45.09 -49.35
CA ALA A 956 73.69 46.55 -49.29
C ALA A 956 74.95 47.26 -48.77
N ALA A 957 75.79 46.59 -47.98
CA ALA A 957 77.02 47.14 -47.40
C ALA A 957 78.28 47.02 -48.28
N GLY A 958 78.20 46.44 -49.49
CA GLY A 958 79.29 46.47 -50.48
C GLY A 958 80.54 45.61 -50.19
N GLY A 959 80.47 44.62 -49.29
CA GLY A 959 81.57 43.70 -49.01
C GLY A 959 81.55 42.45 -49.88
N GLY A 960 82.60 42.24 -50.70
CA GLY A 960 82.85 40.98 -51.42
C GLY A 960 83.20 39.80 -50.48
N PRO A 961 83.20 38.56 -51.00
CA PRO A 961 83.26 37.35 -50.17
C PRO A 961 84.63 37.13 -49.53
N LEU A 962 84.63 36.69 -48.27
CA LEU A 962 85.71 35.95 -47.63
C LEU A 962 85.18 34.57 -47.23
#